data_AF-A0A4V0YYY2-F1
#
_entry.id   AF-A0A4V0YYY2-F1
#
_cell.length_a   1.000
_cell.length_b   1.000
_cell.length_c   1.000
_cell.angle_alpha   90.00
_cell.angle_beta   90.00
_cell.angle_gamma   90.00
#
_symmetry.space_group_name_H-M   'P 1'
#
loop_
_entity.id
_entity.type
_entity.pdbx_description
1 polymer ?
#
loop_
_entity_poly.entity_id
_entity_poly.type
_entity_poly.pdbx_seq_one_letter_code
_entity_poly.pdbx_strand_id
1 'polypeptide(L)'
;MSVRTIKKKASTSVSYPLYFPDQLKNEDGVIYVRQSSPNQTRNNIHSYEMQTDKFIEHFRQMGFTGNITVIPDDEGTSGTLEIHKRPGMMRMFAMIQKRKAKWIGTVHVNRLTRDPDFVTPAHIMKTCRTYGVWIITLRMHFNFDDDYCRRVFMLEAEEAARHLEWMKLILGGGKRVASDKGYYDGRPVPWGYIVDRTDEKKKKYIIYKPHAKIVEKLFKRFFELDGNFPELLREIENDPNELFPPFEPGIDTRGFRRPCRRRGPRRQFAEGYTPSLDGIIGILTNPIYIGWWIPLDGGFIENNHPAIVEEWLFIYAHKRLSAYDLEGSRQKPERVVRNGKTQALLKKVVKGPDGYEIYATRAGRKYKDVYRHGSYAKIERVFEFAFTVELIDSIFLSKFFERLEKWEGCEDWKEDLDQEQEQKEDIKQTIKGLIAEAQEQWDHNMRLLKNAKIPKTEQMEADLASECAKLEKRIAKLKQDLEHAKEKVEPDEEIQYAIYTLLPDLIQAWPQIPFQQKLRFIGSLVRQVTLSRPAPGWAKIEIDWKRIDWDTDIAHVRLRTHGGSWTDEEKELLRNLYSTAPAMDIVRALPTRCWVAIKAMASEMEVRRTKGVASSDGYKDFYHVCYDDVVYAEEHRLVIGDKNPQWSSQRQLFRWRAHILRP
;
A
#
# COMPACT_ATOMS: atom_id res chain seq x y z
N MET A 1 43.91 26.97 72.48
CA MET A 1 43.10 25.97 71.75
C MET A 1 43.75 25.75 70.38
N SER A 2 44.24 24.53 70.13
CA SER A 2 45.06 24.18 68.96
C SER A 2 44.17 23.81 67.77
N VAL A 3 44.23 24.60 66.68
CA VAL A 3 43.58 24.29 65.40
C VAL A 3 44.34 23.15 64.73
N ARG A 4 43.71 21.99 64.57
CA ARG A 4 44.24 20.84 63.80
C ARG A 4 43.68 20.90 62.38
N THR A 5 44.55 21.12 61.40
CA THR A 5 44.21 21.04 59.97
C THR A 5 44.28 19.59 59.52
N ILE A 6 43.13 19.01 59.13
CA ILE A 6 43.04 17.66 58.58
C ILE A 6 43.43 17.71 57.09
N LYS A 7 44.53 17.04 56.71
CA LYS A 7 44.88 16.83 55.31
C LYS A 7 43.80 15.99 54.62
N LYS A 8 43.37 16.45 53.44
CA LYS A 8 42.44 15.73 52.55
C LYS A 8 43.03 14.34 52.27
N LYS A 9 42.34 13.28 52.69
CA LYS A 9 42.68 11.89 52.34
C LYS A 9 42.71 11.82 50.82
N ALA A 10 43.82 11.38 50.24
CA ALA A 10 43.86 11.05 48.82
C ALA A 10 42.75 10.03 48.57
N SER A 11 41.79 10.36 47.70
CA SER A 11 40.83 9.38 47.24
C SER A 11 41.61 8.38 46.40
N THR A 12 41.89 7.21 46.95
CA THR A 12 42.10 6.01 46.15
C THR A 12 40.76 5.72 45.47
N SER A 13 40.50 6.42 44.36
CA SER A 13 39.57 5.93 43.36
C SER A 13 40.20 4.65 42.82
N VAL A 14 39.65 3.51 43.21
CA VAL A 14 39.88 2.28 42.46
C VAL A 14 39.21 2.51 41.10
N SER A 15 39.95 3.06 40.15
CA SER A 15 39.55 3.05 38.75
C SER A 15 39.74 1.62 38.28
N TYR A 16 38.66 0.90 38.01
CA TYR A 16 38.76 -0.25 37.13
C TYR A 16 39.32 0.26 35.80
N PRO A 17 40.51 -0.18 35.36
CA PRO A 17 40.97 0.16 34.03
C PRO A 17 40.02 -0.53 33.05
N LEU A 18 39.18 0.27 32.36
CA LEU A 18 38.52 -0.14 31.12
C LEU A 18 39.64 -0.46 30.12
N TYR A 19 40.13 -1.70 30.17
CA TYR A 19 41.21 -2.17 29.31
C TYR A 19 40.69 -2.17 27.87
N PHE A 20 41.09 -1.16 27.12
CA PHE A 20 40.81 -1.07 25.70
C PHE A 20 41.77 -2.03 24.99
N PRO A 21 41.31 -3.08 24.27
CA PRO A 21 42.25 -4.02 23.68
C PRO A 21 42.96 -3.34 22.51
N ASP A 22 44.27 -3.11 22.63
CA ASP A 22 45.09 -2.63 21.51
C ASP A 22 44.95 -3.54 20.28
N GLN A 23 44.60 -4.81 20.49
CA GLN A 23 44.34 -5.83 19.46
C GLN A 23 43.17 -5.48 18.52
N LEU A 24 42.19 -4.67 18.95
CA LEU A 24 41.04 -4.30 18.10
C LEU A 24 41.30 -3.04 17.26
N LYS A 25 42.33 -2.27 17.59
CA LYS A 25 42.55 -0.93 17.00
C LYS A 25 42.85 -0.98 15.51
N ASN A 26 43.55 -2.03 15.07
CA ASN A 26 43.90 -2.22 13.66
C ASN A 26 42.83 -3.00 12.88
N GLU A 27 41.78 -3.48 13.55
CA GLU A 27 40.74 -4.32 12.95
C GLU A 27 39.59 -3.48 12.40
N ASP A 28 38.96 -3.99 11.35
CA ASP A 28 37.79 -3.38 10.75
C ASP A 28 36.58 -3.45 11.68
N GLY A 29 35.76 -2.39 11.66
CA GLY A 29 34.60 -2.27 12.53
C GLY A 29 33.42 -1.58 11.89
N VAL A 30 32.28 -1.69 12.57
CA VAL A 30 31.01 -1.16 12.12
C VAL A 30 30.45 -0.20 13.16
N ILE A 31 30.02 0.98 12.75
CA ILE A 31 29.21 1.87 13.59
C ILE A 31 27.75 1.71 13.19
N TYR A 32 26.94 1.22 14.12
CA TYR A 32 25.51 1.04 13.91
C TYR A 32 24.74 2.26 14.44
N VAL A 33 24.03 2.94 13.54
CA VAL A 33 23.28 4.17 13.85
C VAL A 33 21.79 3.91 13.77
N ARG A 34 21.04 4.37 14.79
CA ARG A 34 19.58 4.26 14.80
C ARG A 34 18.90 5.43 15.52
N GLN A 35 18.09 6.18 14.80
CA GLN A 35 17.19 7.20 15.35
C GLN A 35 15.75 6.70 15.51
N SER A 36 15.09 7.11 16.60
CA SER A 36 13.73 6.66 16.92
C SER A 36 12.69 7.63 16.35
N SER A 37 11.94 7.19 15.34
CA SER A 37 10.85 7.91 14.67
C SER A 37 11.24 9.03 13.67
N PRO A 38 10.49 9.18 12.57
CA PRO A 38 10.71 10.21 11.53
C PRO A 38 10.60 11.66 12.02
N ASN A 39 9.83 11.93 13.08
CA ASN A 39 9.69 13.28 13.65
C ASN A 39 10.96 13.74 14.38
N GLN A 40 11.75 12.79 14.91
CA GLN A 40 13.03 13.13 15.54
C GLN A 40 14.12 13.42 14.50
N THR A 41 14.06 12.77 13.32
CA THR A 41 15.03 12.98 12.23
C THR A 41 15.03 14.43 11.72
N ARG A 42 13.87 15.09 11.69
CA ARG A 42 13.75 16.49 11.21
C ARG A 42 14.21 17.54 12.22
N ASN A 43 14.14 17.25 13.52
CA ASN A 43 14.32 18.25 14.58
C ASN A 43 15.61 18.05 15.39
N ASN A 44 16.36 16.98 15.16
CA ASN A 44 17.44 16.56 16.06
C ASN A 44 18.74 16.20 15.30
N ILE A 45 19.16 17.10 14.40
CA ILE A 45 20.37 17.00 13.56
C ILE A 45 21.62 16.77 14.43
N HIS A 46 21.75 17.45 15.57
CA HIS A 46 22.87 17.27 16.50
C HIS A 46 22.94 15.89 17.15
N SER A 47 21.81 15.21 17.33
CA SER A 47 21.79 13.81 17.81
C SER A 47 22.28 12.83 16.75
N TYR A 48 22.18 13.19 15.46
CA TYR A 48 22.69 12.40 14.35
C TYR A 48 24.20 12.58 14.18
N GLU A 49 24.68 13.82 14.21
CA GLU A 49 26.12 14.16 14.18
C GLU A 49 26.88 13.52 15.35
N MET A 50 26.26 13.45 16.54
CA MET A 50 26.80 12.72 17.70
C MET A 50 26.93 11.21 17.49
N GLN A 51 26.12 10.61 16.60
CA GLN A 51 26.10 9.18 16.32
C GLN A 51 26.95 8.77 15.11
N THR A 52 27.37 9.75 14.29
CA THR A 52 28.12 9.55 13.06
C THR A 52 29.50 10.17 13.18
N ASP A 53 29.69 11.42 12.80
CA ASP A 53 31.01 12.06 12.67
C ASP A 53 31.75 12.16 14.00
N LYS A 54 31.08 12.64 15.06
CA LYS A 54 31.69 12.73 16.40
C LYS A 54 32.01 11.37 17.00
N PHE A 55 31.24 10.35 16.62
CA PHE A 55 31.46 8.99 17.10
C PHE A 55 32.64 8.35 16.36
N ILE A 56 32.79 8.59 15.05
CA ILE A 56 33.99 8.22 14.29
C ILE A 56 35.22 8.92 14.88
N GLU A 57 35.16 10.23 15.11
CA GLU A 57 36.24 11.00 15.73
C GLU A 57 36.64 10.40 17.09
N HIS A 58 35.67 9.99 17.90
CA HIS A 58 35.92 9.33 19.17
C HIS A 58 36.71 8.01 18.99
N PHE A 59 36.33 7.15 18.03
CA PHE A 59 37.09 5.94 17.72
C PHE A 59 38.49 6.24 17.17
N ARG A 60 38.64 7.25 16.32
CA ARG A 60 39.97 7.68 15.82
C ARG A 60 40.85 8.22 16.95
N GLN A 61 40.31 9.01 17.88
CA GLN A 61 41.03 9.50 19.06
C GLN A 61 41.43 8.36 20.02
N MET A 62 40.63 7.29 20.11
CA MET A 62 40.97 6.08 20.85
C MET A 62 42.05 5.21 20.17
N GLY A 63 42.48 5.58 18.95
CA GLY A 63 43.57 4.95 18.23
C GLY A 63 43.16 3.86 17.24
N PHE A 64 41.89 3.80 16.83
CA PHE A 64 41.47 2.86 15.78
C PHE A 64 41.96 3.32 14.41
N THR A 65 42.66 2.44 13.71
CA THR A 65 43.26 2.65 12.39
C THR A 65 42.58 1.82 11.30
N GLY A 66 41.84 0.77 11.67
CA GLY A 66 41.08 -0.06 10.73
C GLY A 66 39.97 0.68 9.97
N ASN A 67 39.38 0.02 8.98
CA ASN A 67 38.26 0.57 8.21
C ASN A 67 36.99 0.61 9.07
N ILE A 68 36.30 1.75 9.10
CA ILE A 68 35.08 1.95 9.88
C ILE A 68 33.92 2.14 8.93
N THR A 69 33.01 1.16 8.88
CA THR A 69 31.79 1.25 8.07
C THR A 69 30.65 1.78 8.92
N VAL A 70 30.01 2.87 8.50
CA VAL A 70 28.80 3.39 9.15
C VAL A 70 27.56 2.80 8.49
N ILE A 71 26.61 2.32 9.29
CA ILE A 71 25.33 1.78 8.83
C ILE A 71 24.19 2.66 9.37
N PRO A 72 23.66 3.60 8.57
CA PRO A 72 22.52 4.44 8.93
C PRO A 72 21.16 3.89 8.47
N ASP A 73 21.13 2.71 7.85
CA ASP A 73 19.95 2.17 7.11
C ASP A 73 18.68 1.94 7.97
N ASP A 74 18.74 2.08 9.30
CA ASP A 74 17.61 1.88 10.24
C ASP A 74 17.06 3.18 10.86
N GLU A 75 17.30 4.33 10.22
CA GLU A 75 16.70 5.60 10.62
C GLU A 75 15.15 5.57 10.59
N GLY A 76 14.51 6.01 11.69
CA GLY A 76 13.05 5.99 11.80
C GLY A 76 12.45 4.64 12.21
N THR A 77 13.28 3.60 12.34
CA THR A 77 12.87 2.23 12.66
C THR A 77 12.90 1.94 14.18
N SER A 78 11.86 1.27 14.70
CA SER A 78 11.75 0.99 16.14
C SER A 78 12.74 -0.09 16.59
N GLY A 79 13.37 0.10 17.74
CA GLY A 79 14.26 -0.90 18.36
C GLY A 79 13.54 -2.11 18.97
N THR A 80 12.20 -2.15 18.90
CA THR A 80 11.36 -3.32 19.22
C THR A 80 11.07 -4.19 18.00
N LEU A 81 11.51 -3.77 16.81
CA LEU A 81 11.38 -4.60 15.62
C LEU A 81 12.49 -5.65 15.59
N GLU A 82 12.14 -6.78 15.00
CA GLU A 82 13.06 -7.88 14.79
C GLU A 82 14.21 -7.50 13.88
N ILE A 83 15.29 -8.27 14.00
CA ILE A 83 16.50 -8.12 13.19
C ILE A 83 16.16 -8.14 11.70
N HIS A 84 15.35 -9.09 11.22
CA HIS A 84 14.99 -9.20 9.80
C HIS A 84 14.07 -8.08 9.28
N LYS A 85 13.51 -7.26 10.16
CA LYS A 85 12.69 -6.08 9.82
C LYS A 85 13.51 -4.79 9.83
N ARG A 86 14.84 -4.91 10.02
CA ARG A 86 15.80 -3.81 10.16
C ARG A 86 16.95 -4.01 9.16
N PRO A 87 16.87 -3.39 7.97
CA PRO A 87 17.87 -3.55 6.91
C PRO A 87 19.30 -3.28 7.37
N GLY A 88 19.52 -2.24 8.18
CA GLY A 88 20.86 -1.91 8.70
C GLY A 88 21.39 -2.97 9.65
N MET A 89 20.53 -3.47 10.52
CA MET A 89 20.90 -4.54 11.44
C MET A 89 21.18 -5.85 10.70
N MET A 90 20.41 -6.20 9.66
CA MET A 90 20.72 -7.34 8.79
C MET A 90 22.10 -7.22 8.14
N ARG A 91 22.43 -6.03 7.60
CA ARG A 91 23.74 -5.76 7.00
C ARG A 91 24.87 -5.90 8.03
N MET A 92 24.66 -5.41 9.25
CA MET A 92 25.60 -5.59 10.36
C MET A 92 25.84 -7.07 10.66
N PHE A 93 24.78 -7.87 10.77
CA PHE A 93 24.89 -9.32 11.00
C PHE A 93 25.61 -10.04 9.86
N ALA A 94 25.32 -9.70 8.60
CA ALA A 94 26.02 -10.26 7.45
C ALA A 94 27.52 -9.93 7.48
N MET A 95 27.91 -8.72 7.91
CA MET A 95 29.33 -8.36 8.07
C MET A 95 30.02 -9.17 9.18
N ILE A 96 29.34 -9.43 10.30
CA ILE A 96 29.84 -10.29 11.38
C ILE A 96 30.05 -11.72 10.88
N GLN A 97 29.04 -12.29 10.22
CA GLN A 97 29.06 -13.67 9.73
C GLN A 97 30.11 -13.88 8.64
N LYS A 98 30.27 -12.90 7.73
CA LYS A 98 31.33 -12.87 6.71
C LYS A 98 32.71 -12.47 7.27
N ARG A 99 32.83 -12.31 8.60
CA ARG A 99 34.07 -11.93 9.32
C ARG A 99 34.73 -10.63 8.83
N LYS A 100 33.92 -9.70 8.31
CA LYS A 100 34.35 -8.38 7.83
C LYS A 100 34.42 -7.31 8.93
N ALA A 101 34.01 -7.63 10.15
CA ALA A 101 34.06 -6.72 11.29
C ALA A 101 34.39 -7.47 12.58
N LYS A 102 35.26 -6.90 13.40
CA LYS A 102 35.66 -7.44 14.73
C LYS A 102 35.07 -6.66 15.90
N TRP A 103 34.52 -5.48 15.66
CA TRP A 103 33.84 -4.70 16.68
C TRP A 103 32.67 -3.90 16.10
N ILE A 104 31.68 -3.64 16.94
CA ILE A 104 30.49 -2.85 16.65
C ILE A 104 30.44 -1.65 17.60
N GLY A 105 30.49 -0.45 17.05
CA GLY A 105 30.26 0.79 17.77
C GLY A 105 28.78 1.15 17.81
N THR A 106 28.26 1.46 18.99
CA THR A 106 26.94 2.08 19.17
C THR A 106 26.94 3.01 20.37
N VAL A 107 26.20 4.12 20.32
CA VAL A 107 26.17 5.07 21.46
C VAL A 107 25.67 4.42 22.75
N HIS A 108 24.61 3.62 22.67
CA HIS A 108 24.02 2.87 23.78
C HIS A 108 23.41 1.53 23.30
N VAL A 109 23.27 0.56 24.21
CA VAL A 109 22.59 -0.72 23.93
C VAL A 109 21.14 -0.52 23.46
N ASN A 110 20.49 0.55 23.92
CA ASN A 110 19.13 0.92 23.49
C ASN A 110 19.00 1.22 21.98
N ARG A 111 20.11 1.42 21.26
CA ARG A 111 20.15 1.55 19.80
C ARG A 111 20.11 0.18 19.14
N LEU A 112 20.75 -0.82 19.73
CA LEU A 112 20.72 -2.20 19.25
C LEU A 112 19.35 -2.82 19.49
N THR A 113 18.84 -2.78 20.72
CA THR A 113 17.59 -3.47 21.06
C THR A 113 16.80 -2.76 22.16
N ARG A 114 15.48 -2.96 22.13
CA ARG A 114 14.52 -2.65 23.19
C ARG A 114 13.48 -3.76 23.31
N ASP A 115 13.89 -4.97 22.94
CA ASP A 115 13.05 -6.16 22.91
C ASP A 115 12.64 -6.57 24.34
N PRO A 116 11.35 -6.56 24.69
CA PRO A 116 10.88 -6.94 26.02
C PRO A 116 10.96 -8.45 26.28
N ASP A 117 11.05 -9.27 25.22
CA ASP A 117 11.09 -10.74 25.35
C ASP A 117 12.53 -11.26 25.44
N PHE A 118 13.54 -10.38 25.35
CA PHE A 118 14.97 -10.69 25.44
C PHE A 118 15.53 -11.71 24.43
N VAL A 119 14.76 -12.07 23.40
CA VAL A 119 15.20 -12.97 22.32
C VAL A 119 16.27 -12.28 21.46
N THR A 120 16.03 -11.04 21.06
CA THR A 120 16.95 -10.25 20.22
C THR A 120 18.29 -9.98 20.89
N PRO A 121 18.38 -9.45 22.14
CA PRO A 121 19.66 -9.27 22.81
C PRO A 121 20.43 -10.58 23.01
N ALA A 122 19.73 -11.68 23.34
CA ALA A 122 20.37 -13.00 23.47
C ALA A 122 20.99 -13.46 22.15
N HIS A 123 20.26 -13.30 21.03
CA HIS A 123 20.76 -13.63 19.70
C HIS A 123 21.97 -12.76 19.28
N ILE A 124 21.94 -11.45 19.57
CA ILE A 124 23.08 -10.54 19.33
C ILE A 124 24.32 -11.02 20.12
N MET A 125 24.15 -11.28 21.42
CA MET A 125 25.21 -11.74 22.30
C MET A 125 25.82 -13.08 21.82
N LYS A 126 24.98 -14.07 21.50
CA LYS A 126 25.40 -15.40 21.01
C LYS A 126 26.15 -15.31 19.69
N THR A 127 25.66 -14.47 18.77
CA THR A 127 26.31 -14.24 17.47
C THR A 127 27.67 -13.57 17.65
N CYS A 128 27.73 -12.49 18.43
CA CYS A 128 28.99 -11.78 18.67
C CYS A 128 30.03 -12.68 19.35
N ARG A 129 29.63 -13.51 20.33
CA ARG A 129 30.50 -14.52 20.94
C ARG A 129 31.02 -15.54 19.93
N THR A 130 30.14 -16.09 19.10
CA THR A 130 30.49 -17.13 18.12
C THR A 130 31.53 -16.66 17.11
N TYR A 131 31.45 -15.38 16.69
CA TYR A 131 32.37 -14.79 15.71
C TYR A 131 33.52 -13.98 16.34
N GLY A 132 33.58 -13.90 17.68
CA GLY A 132 34.60 -13.15 18.40
C GLY A 132 34.53 -11.63 18.17
N VAL A 133 33.32 -11.07 18.12
CA VAL A 133 33.05 -9.65 17.88
C VAL A 133 32.72 -8.93 19.18
N TRP A 134 33.29 -7.73 19.36
CA TRP A 134 33.07 -6.88 20.52
C TRP A 134 31.97 -5.85 20.27
N ILE A 135 31.20 -5.47 21.30
CA ILE A 135 30.29 -4.32 21.23
C ILE A 135 30.84 -3.18 22.07
N ILE A 136 31.06 -2.03 21.45
CA ILE A 136 31.69 -0.86 22.06
C ILE A 136 30.64 0.23 22.18
N THR A 137 30.35 0.63 23.41
CA THR A 137 29.50 1.79 23.72
C THR A 137 30.27 2.91 24.40
N LEU A 138 29.67 4.10 24.48
CA LEU A 138 30.27 5.22 25.23
C LEU A 138 30.44 4.94 26.72
N ARG A 139 29.66 4.00 27.27
CA ARG A 139 29.68 3.67 28.71
C ARG A 139 30.57 2.47 29.02
N MET A 140 30.49 1.44 28.18
CA MET A 140 31.16 0.15 28.41
C MET A 140 31.46 -0.58 27.11
N HIS A 141 32.50 -1.40 27.12
CA HIS A 141 32.86 -2.31 26.04
C HIS A 141 32.53 -3.74 26.47
N PHE A 142 31.86 -4.49 25.61
CA PHE A 142 31.35 -5.82 25.86
C PHE A 142 32.15 -6.85 25.07
N ASN A 143 32.89 -7.68 25.81
CA ASN A 143 33.46 -8.92 25.30
C ASN A 143 32.61 -10.10 25.79
N PHE A 144 31.93 -10.80 24.89
CA PHE A 144 30.98 -11.85 25.29
C PHE A 144 31.60 -13.19 25.69
N ASP A 145 32.93 -13.32 25.61
CA ASP A 145 33.65 -14.42 26.26
C ASP A 145 33.65 -14.26 27.78
N ASP A 146 33.67 -13.01 28.26
CA ASP A 146 33.58 -12.68 29.68
C ASP A 146 32.13 -12.75 30.19
N ASP A 147 31.95 -13.39 31.34
CA ASP A 147 30.66 -13.55 32.00
C ASP A 147 30.08 -12.24 32.51
N TYR A 148 30.93 -11.35 33.01
CA TYR A 148 30.48 -10.06 33.52
C TYR A 148 29.90 -9.21 32.39
N CYS A 149 30.58 -9.12 31.25
CA CYS A 149 30.08 -8.45 30.06
C CYS A 149 28.72 -9.01 29.58
N ARG A 150 28.54 -10.34 29.58
CA ARG A 150 27.25 -10.96 29.22
C ARG A 150 26.12 -10.49 30.14
N ARG A 151 26.34 -10.51 31.46
CA ARG A 151 25.32 -10.09 32.43
C ARG A 151 25.00 -8.60 32.33
N VAL A 152 26.01 -7.74 32.21
CA VAL A 152 25.79 -6.29 32.11
C VAL A 152 25.08 -5.91 30.81
N PHE A 153 25.42 -6.55 29.69
CA PHE A 153 24.73 -6.31 28.42
C PHE A 153 23.24 -6.65 28.50
N MET A 154 22.89 -7.78 29.11
CA MET A 154 21.49 -8.17 29.32
C MET A 154 20.76 -7.19 30.24
N LEU A 155 21.40 -6.71 31.31
CA LEU A 155 20.84 -5.68 32.19
C LEU A 155 20.57 -4.35 31.47
N GLU A 156 21.49 -3.91 30.60
CA GLU A 156 21.28 -2.68 29.82
C GLU A 156 20.15 -2.85 28.78
N ALA A 157 20.00 -4.04 28.21
CA ALA A 157 18.87 -4.35 27.32
C ALA A 157 17.53 -4.34 28.08
N GLU A 158 17.50 -4.89 29.30
CA GLU A 158 16.35 -4.86 30.21
C GLU A 158 15.94 -3.44 30.58
N GLU A 159 16.89 -2.60 30.97
CA GLU A 159 16.64 -1.19 31.27
C GLU A 159 16.06 -0.45 30.05
N ALA A 160 16.58 -0.72 28.85
CA ALA A 160 16.10 -0.14 27.62
C ALA A 160 14.66 -0.54 27.26
N ALA A 161 14.30 -1.81 27.51
CA ALA A 161 12.93 -2.30 27.31
C ALA A 161 11.96 -1.69 28.33
N ARG A 162 12.34 -1.69 29.63
CA ARG A 162 11.54 -1.13 30.71
C ARG A 162 11.26 0.37 30.53
N HIS A 163 12.28 1.13 30.13
CA HIS A 163 12.12 2.56 29.84
C HIS A 163 11.12 2.81 28.71
N LEU A 164 11.10 1.96 27.68
CA LEU A 164 10.13 2.08 26.58
C LEU A 164 8.71 1.75 27.04
N GLU A 165 8.53 0.73 27.85
CA GLU A 165 7.23 0.36 28.42
C GLU A 165 6.67 1.48 29.29
N TRP A 166 7.51 2.03 30.18
CA TRP A 166 7.16 3.17 31.02
C TRP A 166 6.76 4.39 30.18
N MET A 167 7.50 4.70 29.11
CA MET A 167 7.13 5.76 28.17
C MET A 167 5.78 5.52 27.48
N LYS A 168 5.45 4.29 27.09
CA LYS A 168 4.14 3.94 26.52
C LYS A 168 3.02 4.14 27.54
N LEU A 169 3.25 3.75 28.80
CA LEU A 169 2.30 3.92 29.89
C LEU A 169 2.02 5.41 30.13
N ILE A 170 3.06 6.25 30.19
CA ILE A 170 2.92 7.68 30.44
C ILE A 170 2.26 8.41 29.26
N LEU A 171 2.71 8.14 28.03
CA LEU A 171 2.26 8.90 26.85
C LEU A 171 0.92 8.39 26.28
N GLY A 172 0.59 7.12 26.47
CA GLY A 172 -0.57 6.46 25.88
C GLY A 172 -1.56 5.85 26.87
N GLY A 173 -1.16 5.65 28.14
CA GLY A 173 -1.97 4.96 29.15
C GLY A 173 -3.31 5.65 29.41
N GLY A 174 -3.34 6.99 29.44
CA GLY A 174 -4.60 7.73 29.62
C GLY A 174 -5.62 7.47 28.49
N LYS A 175 -5.15 7.29 27.24
CA LYS A 175 -6.03 6.99 26.10
C LYS A 175 -6.53 5.55 26.12
N ARG A 176 -5.66 4.60 26.48
CA ARG A 176 -6.05 3.18 26.62
C ARG A 176 -7.07 3.00 27.72
N VAL A 177 -6.80 3.53 28.91
CA VAL A 177 -7.74 3.48 30.04
C VAL A 177 -9.08 4.14 29.70
N ALA A 178 -9.09 5.23 28.93
CA ALA A 178 -10.34 5.82 28.45
C ALA A 178 -11.06 4.87 27.48
N SER A 179 -10.35 4.34 26.48
CA SER A 179 -10.88 3.41 25.48
C SER A 179 -11.45 2.13 26.10
N ASP A 180 -10.76 1.53 27.07
CA ASP A 180 -11.17 0.26 27.70
C ASP A 180 -12.40 0.44 28.59
N LYS A 181 -12.63 1.67 29.07
CA LYS A 181 -13.84 2.05 29.81
C LYS A 181 -14.98 2.51 28.90
N GLY A 182 -14.81 2.44 27.58
CA GLY A 182 -15.81 2.90 26.60
C GLY A 182 -15.92 4.42 26.48
N TYR A 183 -14.91 5.17 26.95
CA TYR A 183 -14.83 6.62 26.81
C TYR A 183 -14.08 7.02 25.55
N TYR A 184 -14.38 8.23 25.08
CA TYR A 184 -13.74 8.83 23.92
C TYR A 184 -12.22 8.97 24.12
N ASP A 185 -11.47 8.26 23.29
CA ASP A 185 -10.01 8.09 23.33
C ASP A 185 -9.26 9.04 22.37
N GLY A 186 -9.98 9.92 21.68
CA GLY A 186 -9.43 10.86 20.70
C GLY A 186 -9.46 10.36 19.26
N ARG A 187 -10.10 9.22 18.96
CA ARG A 187 -10.33 8.75 17.59
C ARG A 187 -11.25 9.69 16.79
N PRO A 188 -11.26 9.62 15.46
CA PRO A 188 -12.25 10.36 14.66
C PRO A 188 -13.68 10.01 15.06
N VAL A 189 -14.51 11.03 15.27
CA VAL A 189 -15.93 10.84 15.62
C VAL A 189 -16.70 10.38 14.38
N PRO A 190 -17.48 9.29 14.43
CA PRO A 190 -18.30 8.85 13.30
C PRO A 190 -19.45 9.83 13.03
N TRP A 191 -19.86 9.91 11.76
CA TRP A 191 -21.05 10.66 11.35
C TRP A 191 -22.29 10.18 12.11
N GLY A 192 -23.14 11.09 12.59
CA GLY A 192 -24.32 10.74 13.40
C GLY A 192 -24.11 10.85 14.91
N TYR A 193 -22.88 10.97 15.38
CA TYR A 193 -22.54 11.17 16.80
C TYR A 193 -21.79 12.47 17.02
N ILE A 194 -21.87 13.01 18.23
CA ILE A 194 -20.94 14.01 18.78
C ILE A 194 -20.41 13.51 20.12
N VAL A 195 -19.33 14.11 20.62
CA VAL A 195 -18.76 13.75 21.92
C VAL A 195 -19.39 14.63 22.99
N ASP A 196 -20.08 14.02 23.94
CA ASP A 196 -20.46 14.68 25.18
C ASP A 196 -19.20 14.93 26.01
N ARG A 197 -18.96 16.20 26.32
CA ARG A 197 -17.83 16.69 27.10
C ARG A 197 -18.26 17.44 28.36
N THR A 198 -19.53 17.30 28.76
CA THR A 198 -20.03 17.82 30.04
C THR A 198 -19.21 17.27 31.21
N ASP A 199 -18.84 15.99 31.15
CA ASP A 199 -17.84 15.37 32.03
C ASP A 199 -16.48 15.26 31.31
N GLU A 200 -15.48 16.03 31.76
CA GLU A 200 -14.14 16.00 31.17
C GLU A 200 -13.44 14.64 31.29
N LYS A 201 -13.83 13.82 32.28
CA LYS A 201 -13.23 12.51 32.57
C LYS A 201 -14.00 11.36 31.90
N LYS A 202 -15.30 11.50 31.64
CA LYS A 202 -16.17 10.45 31.07
C LYS A 202 -16.82 10.88 29.75
N LYS A 203 -15.99 11.20 28.77
CA LYS A 203 -16.45 11.62 27.45
C LYS A 203 -17.11 10.45 26.71
N LYS A 204 -18.38 10.57 26.30
CA LYS A 204 -19.13 9.52 25.59
C LYS A 204 -19.75 10.03 24.29
N TYR A 205 -20.13 9.12 23.39
CA TYR A 205 -20.90 9.50 22.21
C TYR A 205 -22.37 9.70 22.55
N ILE A 206 -22.93 10.77 21.98
CA ILE A 206 -24.36 11.08 21.99
C ILE A 206 -24.83 11.31 20.56
N ILE A 207 -26.08 10.98 20.30
CA ILE A 207 -26.66 11.06 18.95
C ILE A 207 -26.78 12.52 18.53
N TYR A 208 -26.19 12.86 17.39
CA TYR A 208 -26.44 14.11 16.70
C TYR A 208 -27.53 13.90 15.64
N LYS A 209 -28.77 14.25 16.02
CA LYS A 209 -29.99 13.94 15.26
C LYS A 209 -29.92 14.31 13.76
N PRO A 210 -29.40 15.49 13.34
CA PRO A 210 -29.34 15.85 11.93
C PRO A 210 -28.58 14.82 11.09
N HIS A 211 -27.41 14.36 11.57
CA HIS A 211 -26.60 13.38 10.86
C HIS A 211 -27.10 11.94 11.06
N ALA A 212 -27.62 11.62 12.24
CA ALA A 212 -28.10 10.28 12.56
C ALA A 212 -29.25 9.85 11.64
N LYS A 213 -30.18 10.75 11.32
CA LYS A 213 -31.27 10.50 10.35
C LYS A 213 -30.76 10.09 8.97
N ILE A 214 -29.65 10.68 8.54
CA ILE A 214 -29.05 10.37 7.24
C ILE A 214 -28.38 9.01 7.26
N VAL A 215 -27.65 8.69 8.34
CA VAL A 215 -27.09 7.34 8.53
C VAL A 215 -28.20 6.29 8.46
N GLU A 216 -29.29 6.49 9.21
CA GLU A 216 -30.43 5.57 9.19
C GLU A 216 -31.04 5.44 7.78
N LYS A 217 -31.22 6.56 7.07
CA LYS A 217 -31.69 6.59 5.67
C LYS A 217 -30.78 5.78 4.75
N LEU A 218 -29.45 5.89 4.89
CA LEU A 218 -28.50 5.13 4.07
C LEU A 218 -28.64 3.62 4.27
N PHE A 219 -28.76 3.17 5.52
CA PHE A 219 -28.95 1.75 5.83
C PHE A 219 -30.28 1.23 5.28
N LYS A 220 -31.38 1.95 5.51
CA LYS A 220 -32.70 1.58 4.98
C LYS A 220 -32.71 1.54 3.46
N ARG A 221 -32.14 2.56 2.82
CA ARG A 221 -32.11 2.61 1.35
C ARG A 221 -31.23 1.53 0.74
N PHE A 222 -30.10 1.21 1.37
CA PHE A 222 -29.26 0.08 0.95
C PHE A 222 -30.03 -1.24 0.99
N PHE A 223 -30.86 -1.45 2.02
CA PHE A 223 -31.73 -2.62 2.13
C PHE A 223 -32.85 -2.63 1.09
N GLU A 224 -33.52 -1.49 0.86
CA GLU A 224 -34.56 -1.35 -0.18
C GLU A 224 -34.03 -1.63 -1.59
N LEU A 225 -32.75 -1.35 -1.84
CA LEU A 225 -32.05 -1.64 -3.09
C LEU A 225 -31.51 -3.08 -3.16
N ASP A 226 -31.92 -3.96 -2.25
CA ASP A 226 -31.44 -5.34 -2.09
C ASP A 226 -29.90 -5.45 -2.07
N GLY A 227 -29.26 -4.49 -1.39
CA GLY A 227 -27.81 -4.43 -1.26
C GLY A 227 -27.07 -4.03 -2.54
N ASN A 228 -27.76 -3.44 -3.51
CA ASN A 228 -27.15 -2.90 -4.74
C ASN A 228 -26.41 -1.59 -4.45
N PHE A 229 -25.17 -1.73 -3.98
CA PHE A 229 -24.31 -0.59 -3.62
C PHE A 229 -24.11 0.42 -4.76
N PRO A 230 -23.82 0.01 -6.02
CA PRO A 230 -23.73 0.96 -7.13
C PRO A 230 -24.99 1.81 -7.35
N GLU A 231 -26.18 1.25 -7.15
CA GLU A 231 -27.42 2.00 -7.32
C GLU A 231 -27.63 3.02 -6.19
N LEU A 232 -27.29 2.66 -4.95
CA LEU A 232 -27.32 3.59 -3.82
C LEU A 232 -26.39 4.80 -4.09
N LEU A 233 -25.21 4.54 -4.66
CA LEU A 233 -24.25 5.58 -5.01
C LEU A 233 -24.80 6.55 -6.08
N ARG A 234 -25.56 6.02 -7.07
CA ARG A 234 -26.23 6.84 -8.09
C ARG A 234 -27.29 7.75 -7.48
N GLU A 235 -28.11 7.22 -6.58
CA GLU A 235 -29.13 8.02 -5.89
C GLU A 235 -28.50 9.17 -5.09
N ILE A 236 -27.38 8.91 -4.40
CA ILE A 236 -26.67 9.94 -3.63
C ILE A 236 -26.06 11.01 -4.55
N GLU A 237 -25.57 10.64 -5.74
CA GLU A 237 -24.99 11.62 -6.68
C GLU A 237 -26.05 12.46 -7.41
N ASN A 238 -27.20 11.86 -7.69
CA ASN A 238 -28.32 12.53 -8.35
C ASN A 238 -29.10 13.47 -7.41
N ASP A 239 -28.89 13.37 -6.09
CA ASP A 239 -29.38 14.35 -5.13
C ASP A 239 -28.48 15.61 -5.18
N PRO A 240 -29.00 16.78 -5.58
CA PRO A 240 -28.21 18.01 -5.64
C PRO A 240 -27.77 18.54 -4.27
N ASN A 241 -28.29 18.00 -3.17
CA ASN A 241 -27.94 18.42 -1.81
C ASN A 241 -26.76 17.61 -1.24
N GLU A 242 -25.85 18.28 -0.53
CA GLU A 242 -24.79 17.59 0.22
C GLU A 242 -25.39 16.64 1.28
N LEU A 243 -24.88 15.40 1.32
CA LEU A 243 -25.50 14.29 2.06
C LEU A 243 -25.69 14.58 3.56
N PHE A 244 -24.71 15.22 4.22
CA PHE A 244 -24.78 15.62 5.62
C PHE A 244 -24.81 17.15 5.77
N PRO A 245 -25.75 17.74 6.53
CA PRO A 245 -25.79 19.19 6.74
C PRO A 245 -24.57 19.69 7.55
N PRO A 246 -24.22 20.99 7.46
CA PRO A 246 -23.21 21.57 8.34
C PRO A 246 -23.63 21.42 9.82
N PHE A 247 -22.65 21.38 10.72
CA PHE A 247 -22.94 21.37 12.15
C PHE A 247 -23.58 22.70 12.56
N GLU A 248 -24.60 22.62 13.40
CA GLU A 248 -25.26 23.80 13.98
C GLU A 248 -24.25 24.66 14.78
N PRO A 249 -24.40 26.00 14.78
CA PRO A 249 -23.55 26.88 15.58
C PRO A 249 -23.57 26.48 17.07
N GLY A 250 -22.39 26.38 17.68
CA GLY A 250 -22.24 26.00 19.10
C GLY A 250 -21.96 24.51 19.35
N ILE A 251 -22.04 23.65 18.32
CA ILE A 251 -21.63 22.25 18.43
C ILE A 251 -20.10 22.12 18.43
N ASP A 252 -19.57 21.36 19.39
CA ASP A 252 -18.13 21.05 19.44
C ASP A 252 -17.73 20.06 18.35
N THR A 253 -16.96 20.54 17.38
CA THR A 253 -16.45 19.75 16.24
C THR A 253 -15.05 19.20 16.47
N ARG A 254 -14.50 19.28 17.70
CA ARG A 254 -13.20 18.68 18.03
C ARG A 254 -13.28 17.15 17.98
N GLY A 255 -12.51 16.56 17.05
CA GLY A 255 -12.46 15.12 16.84
C GLY A 255 -12.99 14.69 15.48
N PHE A 256 -13.65 15.57 14.73
CA PHE A 256 -14.01 15.27 13.35
C PHE A 256 -12.80 15.49 12.43
N ARG A 257 -12.51 14.50 11.57
CA ARG A 257 -11.60 14.72 10.45
C ARG A 257 -12.29 15.68 9.49
N ARG A 258 -11.76 16.90 9.35
CA ARG A 258 -12.20 17.79 8.26
C ARG A 258 -12.03 17.00 6.95
N PRO A 259 -13.10 16.77 6.16
CA PRO A 259 -12.96 16.05 4.91
C PRO A 259 -11.86 16.71 4.10
N CYS A 260 -10.92 15.90 3.58
CA CYS A 260 -9.86 16.43 2.74
C CYS A 260 -10.51 17.23 1.62
N ARG A 261 -10.27 18.53 1.62
CA ARG A 261 -10.62 19.43 0.51
C ARG A 261 -10.14 18.73 -0.76
N ARG A 262 -11.05 18.30 -1.64
CA ARG A 262 -10.66 18.07 -3.02
C ARG A 262 -9.94 19.36 -3.44
N ARG A 263 -8.69 19.25 -3.90
CA ARG A 263 -7.91 20.40 -4.38
C ARG A 263 -8.69 21.01 -5.54
N GLY A 264 -9.41 22.09 -5.26
CA GLY A 264 -10.27 22.83 -6.17
C GLY A 264 -10.64 24.18 -5.52
N PRO A 265 -11.03 25.19 -6.30
CA PRO A 265 -11.16 26.55 -5.83
C PRO A 265 -12.15 26.64 -4.67
N ARG A 266 -11.72 27.41 -3.67
CA ARG A 266 -12.31 27.60 -2.34
C ARG A 266 -13.82 27.84 -2.41
N ARG A 267 -14.64 26.83 -2.07
CA ARG A 267 -15.97 27.09 -1.51
C ARG A 267 -15.82 27.24 0.01
N GLN A 268 -16.05 28.45 0.50
CA GLN A 268 -16.37 28.67 1.91
C GLN A 268 -17.62 27.84 2.24
N PHE A 269 -17.63 27.19 3.40
CA PHE A 269 -18.69 26.29 3.84
C PHE A 269 -20.03 27.04 3.96
N ALA A 270 -20.91 26.85 2.97
CA ALA A 270 -22.32 27.21 3.05
C ALA A 270 -23.24 25.98 2.78
N GLU A 271 -22.72 24.94 2.12
CA GLU A 271 -23.43 23.73 1.70
C GLU A 271 -22.66 22.52 2.30
N GLY A 272 -23.35 21.48 2.80
CA GLY A 272 -22.92 20.52 3.85
C GLY A 272 -21.63 19.68 3.71
N TYR A 273 -21.75 18.35 3.80
CA TYR A 273 -20.65 17.38 3.68
C TYR A 273 -21.07 16.11 2.92
N THR A 274 -20.18 15.61 2.05
CA THR A 274 -20.36 14.31 1.37
C THR A 274 -19.17 13.38 1.60
N PRO A 275 -19.36 12.18 2.21
CA PRO A 275 -18.29 11.21 2.40
C PRO A 275 -17.74 10.65 1.07
N SER A 276 -16.52 10.13 1.07
CA SER A 276 -15.99 9.35 -0.06
C SER A 276 -16.68 7.97 -0.16
N LEU A 277 -16.44 7.25 -1.25
CA LEU A 277 -16.88 5.85 -1.42
C LEU A 277 -16.49 4.99 -0.21
N ASP A 278 -15.23 5.03 0.21
CA ASP A 278 -14.75 4.32 1.41
C ASP A 278 -15.41 4.83 2.69
N GLY A 279 -15.77 6.12 2.73
CA GLY A 279 -16.52 6.72 3.83
C GLY A 279 -17.94 6.14 3.95
N ILE A 280 -18.63 5.93 2.82
CA ILE A 280 -19.97 5.32 2.81
C ILE A 280 -19.89 3.84 3.20
N ILE A 281 -18.90 3.10 2.68
CA ILE A 281 -18.64 1.71 3.12
C ILE A 281 -18.37 1.69 4.62
N GLY A 282 -17.49 2.57 5.11
CA GLY A 282 -17.18 2.69 6.53
C GLY A 282 -18.40 3.03 7.39
N ILE A 283 -19.37 3.80 6.87
CA ILE A 283 -20.65 4.03 7.57
C ILE A 283 -21.46 2.73 7.64
N LEU A 284 -21.61 2.02 6.51
CA LEU A 284 -22.43 0.82 6.39
C LEU A 284 -21.85 -0.43 7.07
N THR A 285 -20.58 -0.40 7.49
CA THR A 285 -19.90 -1.56 8.12
C THR A 285 -19.38 -1.31 9.53
N ASN A 286 -19.53 -0.13 10.11
CA ASN A 286 -18.99 0.16 11.44
C ASN A 286 -19.98 -0.21 12.57
N PRO A 287 -19.64 -1.14 13.48
CA PRO A 287 -20.53 -1.59 14.56
C PRO A 287 -20.84 -0.50 15.60
N ILE A 288 -20.17 0.65 15.52
CA ILE A 288 -20.52 1.81 16.34
C ILE A 288 -21.98 2.25 16.18
N TYR A 289 -22.58 2.01 15.02
CA TYR A 289 -23.97 2.40 14.74
C TYR A 289 -25.02 1.55 15.45
N ILE A 290 -24.63 0.37 15.95
CA ILE A 290 -25.45 -0.50 16.80
C ILE A 290 -25.10 -0.33 18.29
N GLY A 291 -24.35 0.71 18.65
CA GLY A 291 -24.00 1.02 20.05
C GLY A 291 -22.79 0.26 20.59
N TRP A 292 -22.05 -0.45 19.74
CA TRP A 292 -20.86 -1.20 20.15
C TRP A 292 -19.61 -0.31 20.15
N TRP A 293 -18.72 -0.54 21.11
CA TRP A 293 -17.43 0.13 21.19
C TRP A 293 -16.28 -0.88 21.15
N ILE A 294 -15.28 -0.65 20.30
CA ILE A 294 -14.12 -1.54 20.15
C ILE A 294 -12.89 -0.88 20.79
N PRO A 295 -12.44 -1.37 21.96
CA PRO A 295 -11.26 -0.82 22.64
C PRO A 295 -9.98 -0.92 21.81
N LEU A 296 -8.98 -0.08 22.13
CA LEU A 296 -7.66 -0.11 21.51
C LEU A 296 -6.92 -1.43 21.75
N ASP A 297 -7.15 -2.06 22.91
CA ASP A 297 -6.49 -3.30 23.32
C ASP A 297 -7.28 -4.56 22.90
N GLY A 298 -8.40 -4.39 22.16
CA GLY A 298 -9.21 -5.47 21.61
C GLY A 298 -10.50 -5.76 22.40
N GLY A 299 -11.32 -6.67 21.87
CA GLY A 299 -12.66 -6.97 22.39
C GLY A 299 -13.73 -5.97 21.95
N PHE A 300 -14.90 -6.03 22.58
CA PHE A 300 -16.00 -5.12 22.33
C PHE A 300 -16.79 -4.85 23.63
N ILE A 301 -17.39 -3.66 23.70
CA ILE A 301 -18.31 -3.24 24.76
C ILE A 301 -19.65 -2.98 24.07
N GLU A 302 -20.62 -3.85 24.33
CA GLU A 302 -21.99 -3.67 23.84
C GLU A 302 -22.69 -2.54 24.60
N ASN A 303 -23.67 -1.89 23.95
CA ASN A 303 -24.51 -0.86 24.55
C ASN A 303 -23.72 0.29 25.21
N ASN A 304 -22.56 0.64 24.67
CA ASN A 304 -21.70 1.67 25.25
C ASN A 304 -22.29 3.09 25.09
N HIS A 305 -22.97 3.32 23.97
CA HIS A 305 -23.63 4.57 23.59
C HIS A 305 -24.91 4.27 22.79
N PRO A 306 -25.84 5.23 22.64
CA PRO A 306 -27.11 4.98 21.97
C PRO A 306 -26.93 4.54 20.51
N ALA A 307 -27.60 3.46 20.10
CA ALA A 307 -27.60 3.00 18.72
C ALA A 307 -28.37 3.94 17.78
N ILE A 308 -27.93 4.08 16.54
CA ILE A 308 -28.62 4.82 15.46
C ILE A 308 -29.38 3.86 14.54
N VAL A 309 -28.88 2.63 14.37
CA VAL A 309 -29.41 1.65 13.42
C VAL A 309 -29.78 0.37 14.16
N GLU A 310 -30.86 -0.28 13.72
CA GLU A 310 -31.25 -1.60 14.23
C GLU A 310 -30.23 -2.68 13.86
N GLU A 311 -29.98 -3.60 14.77
CA GLU A 311 -28.90 -4.59 14.64
C GLU A 311 -29.03 -5.46 13.38
N TRP A 312 -30.25 -5.94 13.07
CA TRP A 312 -30.47 -6.78 11.89
C TRP A 312 -30.16 -6.04 10.57
N LEU A 313 -30.47 -4.75 10.52
CA LEU A 313 -30.25 -3.91 9.34
C LEU A 313 -28.75 -3.62 9.15
N PHE A 314 -28.03 -3.45 10.26
CA PHE A 314 -26.57 -3.40 10.25
C PHE A 314 -25.94 -4.72 9.78
N ILE A 315 -26.37 -5.86 10.32
CA ILE A 315 -25.86 -7.19 9.94
C ILE A 315 -26.09 -7.44 8.44
N TYR A 316 -27.25 -7.05 7.90
CA TYR A 316 -27.55 -7.14 6.47
C TYR A 316 -26.51 -6.39 5.62
N ALA A 317 -26.18 -5.15 6.00
CA ALA A 317 -25.21 -4.33 5.29
C ALA A 317 -23.77 -4.86 5.44
N HIS A 318 -23.40 -5.23 6.66
CA HIS A 318 -22.07 -5.74 7.00
C HIS A 318 -21.71 -7.01 6.20
N LYS A 319 -22.61 -8.00 6.12
CA LYS A 319 -22.37 -9.25 5.37
C LYS A 319 -22.12 -9.05 3.87
N ARG A 320 -22.71 -8.02 3.27
CA ARG A 320 -22.62 -7.74 1.83
C ARG A 320 -21.42 -6.87 1.46
N LEU A 321 -20.95 -6.03 2.38
CA LEU A 321 -19.89 -5.04 2.11
C LEU A 321 -18.57 -5.34 2.81
N SER A 322 -18.59 -5.91 4.02
CA SER A 322 -17.39 -6.14 4.82
C SER A 322 -16.61 -7.37 4.37
N ALA A 323 -15.28 -7.26 4.38
CA ALA A 323 -14.36 -8.37 4.14
C ALA A 323 -14.01 -9.14 5.44
N TYR A 324 -14.54 -8.70 6.58
CA TYR A 324 -14.28 -9.27 7.90
C TYR A 324 -15.62 -9.51 8.62
N ASP A 325 -15.69 -10.53 9.47
CA ASP A 325 -16.79 -10.70 10.43
C ASP A 325 -16.62 -9.73 11.62
N LEU A 326 -17.52 -9.80 12.61
CA LEU A 326 -17.48 -8.89 13.77
C LEU A 326 -16.38 -9.29 14.76
N GLU A 327 -15.91 -10.53 14.67
CA GLU A 327 -14.83 -11.14 15.45
C GLU A 327 -13.45 -10.85 14.84
N GLY A 328 -13.39 -10.31 13.62
CA GLY A 328 -12.17 -9.92 12.91
C GLY A 328 -11.60 -10.98 11.96
N SER A 329 -12.27 -12.12 11.79
CA SER A 329 -11.89 -13.15 10.80
C SER A 329 -12.28 -12.71 9.40
N ARG A 330 -11.47 -13.11 8.40
CA ARG A 330 -11.71 -12.74 7.00
C ARG A 330 -12.89 -13.54 6.43
N GLN A 331 -13.88 -12.84 5.88
CA GLN A 331 -15.00 -13.44 5.14
C GLN A 331 -15.07 -12.92 3.71
N LYS A 332 -15.64 -13.73 2.82
CA LYS A 332 -15.95 -13.29 1.46
C LYS A 332 -17.33 -12.63 1.48
N PRO A 333 -17.45 -11.34 1.09
CA PRO A 333 -18.74 -10.67 1.11
C PRO A 333 -19.73 -11.41 0.21
N GLU A 334 -21.00 -11.50 0.63
CA GLU A 334 -22.10 -12.08 -0.14
C GLU A 334 -22.41 -11.20 -1.36
N ARG A 335 -21.58 -11.30 -2.41
CA ARG A 335 -21.77 -10.60 -3.67
C ARG A 335 -22.66 -11.42 -4.59
N VAL A 336 -23.66 -10.77 -5.19
CA VAL A 336 -24.34 -11.33 -6.37
C VAL A 336 -23.32 -11.39 -7.52
N VAL A 337 -22.78 -12.57 -7.80
CA VAL A 337 -21.87 -12.79 -8.94
C VAL A 337 -22.70 -12.69 -10.21
N ARG A 338 -22.84 -11.49 -10.78
CA ARG A 338 -23.66 -11.27 -11.98
C ARG A 338 -22.97 -11.69 -13.28
N ASN A 339 -21.63 -11.73 -13.33
CA ASN A 339 -20.89 -11.96 -14.56
C ASN A 339 -19.92 -13.16 -14.42
N GLY A 340 -20.06 -14.15 -15.31
CA GLY A 340 -19.26 -15.36 -15.35
C GLY A 340 -17.76 -15.14 -15.60
N LYS A 341 -16.99 -16.23 -15.59
CA LYS A 341 -15.52 -16.20 -15.80
C LYS A 341 -15.19 -15.80 -17.25
N THR A 342 -14.33 -14.79 -17.42
CA THR A 342 -13.80 -14.30 -18.71
C THR A 342 -12.29 -14.58 -18.79
N GLN A 343 -11.81 -15.09 -19.94
CA GLN A 343 -10.39 -15.34 -20.20
C GLN A 343 -9.79 -14.19 -21.02
N ALA A 344 -9.34 -13.14 -20.34
CA ALA A 344 -8.75 -11.95 -20.94
C ALA A 344 -7.30 -11.77 -20.45
N LEU A 345 -6.34 -11.69 -21.37
CA LEU A 345 -4.90 -11.69 -21.07
C LEU A 345 -4.45 -10.42 -20.32
N LEU A 346 -5.04 -9.28 -20.64
CA LEU A 346 -4.65 -7.99 -20.06
C LEU A 346 -5.43 -7.64 -18.80
N LYS A 347 -6.33 -8.50 -18.31
CA LYS A 347 -7.24 -8.19 -17.19
C LYS A 347 -6.59 -7.75 -15.88
N LYS A 348 -5.27 -7.94 -15.72
CA LYS A 348 -4.50 -7.53 -14.53
C LYS A 348 -3.66 -6.26 -14.75
N VAL A 349 -3.47 -5.84 -16.01
CA VAL A 349 -2.56 -4.75 -16.37
C VAL A 349 -3.28 -3.62 -17.12
N VAL A 350 -4.53 -3.82 -17.52
CA VAL A 350 -5.31 -2.88 -18.33
C VAL A 350 -5.95 -1.76 -17.50
N LYS A 351 -5.82 -0.52 -17.96
CA LYS A 351 -6.43 0.67 -17.36
C LYS A 351 -6.99 1.63 -18.41
N GLY A 352 -7.88 2.51 -17.97
CA GLY A 352 -8.36 3.65 -18.75
C GLY A 352 -7.37 4.82 -18.77
N PRO A 353 -7.61 5.82 -19.62
CA PRO A 353 -6.74 7.01 -19.75
C PRO A 353 -6.71 7.86 -18.47
N ASP A 354 -7.77 7.77 -17.67
CA ASP A 354 -7.95 8.41 -16.36
C ASP A 354 -7.28 7.66 -15.20
N GLY A 355 -6.70 6.48 -15.47
CA GLY A 355 -6.05 5.62 -14.49
C GLY A 355 -6.98 4.66 -13.77
N TYR A 356 -8.29 4.64 -14.06
CA TYR A 356 -9.22 3.66 -13.48
C TYR A 356 -9.06 2.27 -14.11
N GLU A 357 -9.35 1.23 -13.33
CA GLU A 357 -9.27 -0.16 -13.79
C GLU A 357 -10.34 -0.48 -14.85
N ILE A 358 -9.93 -1.18 -15.91
CA ILE A 358 -10.82 -1.74 -16.92
C ILE A 358 -11.11 -3.20 -16.57
N TYR A 359 -12.39 -3.56 -16.52
CA TYR A 359 -12.78 -4.93 -16.19
C TYR A 359 -13.11 -5.71 -17.47
N ALA A 360 -12.58 -6.93 -17.54
CA ALA A 360 -13.00 -7.91 -18.53
C ALA A 360 -14.31 -8.56 -18.07
N THR A 361 -15.37 -8.46 -18.88
CA THR A 361 -16.69 -8.99 -18.57
C THR A 361 -17.35 -9.56 -19.81
N ARG A 362 -18.32 -10.46 -19.62
CA ARG A 362 -19.23 -10.87 -20.70
C ARG A 362 -20.33 -9.84 -20.87
N ALA A 363 -20.49 -9.32 -22.09
CA ALA A 363 -21.50 -8.32 -22.39
C ALA A 363 -22.09 -8.42 -23.81
N GLY A 364 -23.27 -7.82 -23.98
CA GLY A 364 -23.98 -7.69 -25.26
C GLY A 364 -24.87 -8.89 -25.61
N ARG A 365 -25.68 -8.75 -26.67
CA ARG A 365 -26.66 -9.75 -27.12
C ARG A 365 -26.07 -11.13 -27.46
N LYS A 366 -24.76 -11.19 -27.75
CA LYS A 366 -24.01 -12.42 -28.08
C LYS A 366 -23.09 -12.89 -26.95
N TYR A 367 -23.15 -12.27 -25.76
CA TYR A 367 -22.31 -12.59 -24.60
C TYR A 367 -20.81 -12.69 -24.92
N LYS A 368 -20.29 -11.73 -25.68
CA LYS A 368 -18.86 -11.68 -26.00
C LYS A 368 -18.05 -11.17 -24.80
N ASP A 369 -16.82 -11.65 -24.69
CA ASP A 369 -15.85 -11.17 -23.71
C ASP A 369 -15.34 -9.79 -24.14
N VAL A 370 -15.51 -8.78 -23.28
CA VAL A 370 -15.13 -7.38 -23.55
C VAL A 370 -14.35 -6.75 -22.40
N TYR A 371 -13.38 -5.92 -22.75
CA TYR A 371 -12.80 -4.91 -21.86
C TYR A 371 -13.74 -3.72 -21.79
N ARG A 372 -14.28 -3.45 -20.59
CA ARG A 372 -15.25 -2.39 -20.36
C ARG A 372 -14.63 -1.31 -19.48
N HIS A 373 -14.61 -0.08 -20.00
CA HIS A 373 -14.21 1.09 -19.26
C HIS A 373 -15.43 1.95 -18.89
N GLY A 374 -15.35 2.53 -17.71
CA GLY A 374 -16.25 3.58 -17.30
C GLY A 374 -15.61 4.39 -16.19
N SER A 375 -15.68 5.71 -16.32
CA SER A 375 -15.11 6.69 -15.42
C SER A 375 -16.11 7.05 -14.32
N TYR A 376 -15.62 7.69 -13.25
CA TYR A 376 -16.46 8.21 -12.18
C TYR A 376 -16.64 9.72 -12.31
N ALA A 377 -17.88 10.20 -12.28
CA ALA A 377 -18.15 11.64 -12.21
C ALA A 377 -17.97 12.17 -10.77
N LYS A 378 -18.81 11.71 -9.82
CA LYS A 378 -18.60 11.92 -8.37
C LYS A 378 -18.64 10.61 -7.58
N ILE A 379 -19.63 9.74 -7.82
CA ILE A 379 -19.90 8.48 -7.10
C ILE A 379 -20.40 7.34 -8.06
N GLU A 380 -21.05 7.68 -9.16
CA GLU A 380 -21.53 6.86 -10.26
C GLU A 380 -20.43 6.56 -11.28
N ARG A 381 -20.54 5.37 -11.88
CA ARG A 381 -19.73 4.94 -13.01
C ARG A 381 -20.44 5.20 -14.34
N VAL A 382 -19.95 6.17 -15.10
CA VAL A 382 -20.38 6.45 -16.49
C VAL A 382 -19.67 5.50 -17.43
N PHE A 383 -20.40 4.80 -18.30
CA PHE A 383 -19.78 3.93 -19.31
C PHE A 383 -19.25 4.75 -20.48
N GLU A 384 -17.98 4.58 -20.83
CA GLU A 384 -17.37 5.32 -21.94
C GLU A 384 -17.20 4.43 -23.17
N PHE A 385 -16.55 3.27 -23.02
CA PHE A 385 -16.29 2.38 -24.14
C PHE A 385 -16.16 0.92 -23.73
N ALA A 386 -16.33 0.04 -24.72
CA ALA A 386 -15.98 -1.37 -24.63
C ALA A 386 -15.30 -1.86 -25.90
N PHE A 387 -14.27 -2.68 -25.72
CA PHE A 387 -13.55 -3.35 -26.81
C PHE A 387 -13.61 -4.86 -26.60
N THR A 388 -13.70 -5.63 -27.69
CA THR A 388 -13.67 -7.11 -27.60
C THR A 388 -12.30 -7.59 -27.17
N VAL A 389 -12.26 -8.56 -26.26
CA VAL A 389 -11.00 -9.16 -25.76
C VAL A 389 -10.18 -9.73 -26.91
N GLU A 390 -10.81 -10.43 -27.85
CA GLU A 390 -10.20 -11.00 -29.06
C GLU A 390 -9.41 -9.96 -29.88
N LEU A 391 -9.95 -8.75 -30.05
CA LEU A 391 -9.30 -7.68 -30.80
C LEU A 391 -8.09 -7.13 -30.05
N ILE A 392 -8.25 -6.81 -28.77
CA ILE A 392 -7.18 -6.16 -27.99
C ILE A 392 -6.05 -7.15 -27.69
N ASP A 393 -6.38 -8.38 -27.29
CA ASP A 393 -5.39 -9.39 -26.92
C ASP A 393 -4.55 -9.81 -28.14
N SER A 394 -5.14 -9.91 -29.34
CA SER A 394 -4.38 -10.26 -30.55
C SER A 394 -3.38 -9.18 -30.96
N ILE A 395 -3.76 -7.91 -30.86
CA ILE A 395 -2.89 -6.77 -31.17
C ILE A 395 -1.75 -6.68 -30.16
N PHE A 396 -2.08 -6.83 -28.88
CA PHE A 396 -1.07 -6.89 -27.82
C PHE A 396 -0.09 -8.04 -28.04
N LEU A 397 -0.57 -9.26 -28.30
CA LEU A 397 0.29 -10.43 -28.47
C LEU A 397 1.25 -10.27 -29.65
N SER A 398 0.78 -9.70 -30.76
CA SER A 398 1.64 -9.41 -31.92
C SER A 398 2.84 -8.55 -31.53
N LYS A 399 2.61 -7.44 -30.81
CA LYS A 399 3.69 -6.55 -30.36
C LYS A 399 4.55 -7.15 -29.25
N PHE A 400 3.92 -7.91 -28.36
CA PHE A 400 4.58 -8.63 -27.28
C PHE A 400 5.64 -9.59 -27.85
N PHE A 401 5.29 -10.41 -28.84
CA PHE A 401 6.25 -11.31 -29.47
C PHE A 401 7.32 -10.57 -30.27
N GLU A 402 6.98 -9.50 -31.00
CA GLU A 402 7.98 -8.69 -31.70
C GLU A 402 9.06 -8.13 -30.73
N ARG A 403 8.65 -7.72 -29.52
CA ARG A 403 9.58 -7.24 -28.48
C ARG A 403 10.40 -8.37 -27.86
N LEU A 404 9.79 -9.53 -27.62
CA LEU A 404 10.49 -10.71 -27.11
C LEU A 404 11.56 -11.21 -28.09
N GLU A 405 11.30 -11.19 -29.39
CA GLU A 405 12.27 -11.60 -30.42
C GLU A 405 13.48 -10.66 -30.52
N LYS A 406 13.30 -9.38 -30.18
CA LYS A 406 14.36 -8.34 -30.20
C LYS A 406 15.02 -8.12 -28.83
N TRP A 407 14.87 -9.07 -27.91
CA TRP A 407 15.30 -8.90 -26.53
C TRP A 407 16.81 -9.13 -26.36
N GLU A 408 17.54 -8.08 -25.96
CA GLU A 408 18.99 -8.11 -25.66
C GLU A 408 19.30 -7.51 -24.25
N GLY A 409 20.54 -7.69 -23.77
CA GLY A 409 21.08 -6.98 -22.58
C GLY A 409 20.78 -7.59 -21.21
N CYS A 410 20.80 -8.92 -21.07
CA CYS A 410 20.53 -9.64 -19.82
C CYS A 410 21.74 -10.42 -19.26
N GLU A 411 22.97 -10.04 -19.65
CA GLU A 411 24.20 -10.79 -19.35
C GLU A 411 24.50 -10.86 -17.84
N ASP A 412 24.24 -9.77 -17.10
CA ASP A 412 24.56 -9.67 -15.66
C ASP A 412 23.42 -10.13 -14.72
N TRP A 413 22.23 -10.46 -15.26
CA TRP A 413 21.04 -10.78 -14.45
C TRP A 413 21.22 -11.98 -13.55
N LYS A 414 22.03 -12.95 -13.97
CA LYS A 414 22.29 -14.13 -13.16
C LYS A 414 23.01 -13.76 -11.86
N GLU A 415 24.00 -12.87 -11.93
CA GLU A 415 24.75 -12.44 -10.75
C GLU A 415 23.87 -11.61 -9.80
N ASP A 416 23.04 -10.72 -10.34
CA ASP A 416 22.09 -9.92 -9.54
C ASP A 416 21.06 -10.81 -8.83
N LEU A 417 20.49 -11.80 -9.54
CA LEU A 417 19.55 -12.77 -8.97
C LEU A 417 20.21 -13.65 -7.90
N ASP A 418 21.44 -14.11 -8.14
CA ASP A 418 22.20 -14.90 -7.17
C ASP A 418 22.46 -14.09 -5.88
N GLN A 419 22.79 -12.80 -6.00
CA GLN A 419 22.94 -11.89 -4.85
C GLN A 419 21.63 -11.67 -4.10
N GLU A 420 20.51 -11.48 -4.80
CA GLU A 420 19.19 -11.36 -4.16
C GLU A 420 18.79 -12.65 -3.43
N GLN A 421 19.07 -13.81 -4.02
CA GLN A 421 18.82 -15.10 -3.40
C GLN A 421 19.66 -15.29 -2.13
N GLU A 422 20.94 -14.91 -2.16
CA GLU A 422 21.80 -14.92 -0.98
C GLU A 422 21.20 -14.05 0.14
N GLN A 423 20.75 -12.82 -0.18
CA GLN A 423 20.10 -11.94 0.80
C GLN A 423 18.80 -12.52 1.37
N LYS A 424 17.98 -13.18 0.53
CA LYS A 424 16.75 -13.85 0.98
C LYS A 424 17.07 -15.02 1.92
N GLU A 425 18.13 -15.77 1.63
CA GLU A 425 18.56 -16.88 2.49
C GLU A 425 19.13 -16.36 3.82
N ASP A 426 19.92 -15.29 3.82
CA ASP A 426 20.40 -14.62 5.04
C ASP A 426 19.24 -14.19 5.96
N ILE A 427 18.17 -13.63 5.38
CA ILE A 427 16.95 -13.29 6.11
C ILE A 427 16.31 -14.54 6.73
N LYS A 428 16.16 -15.62 5.95
CA LYS A 428 15.57 -16.88 6.44
C LYS A 428 16.40 -17.49 7.56
N GLN A 429 17.73 -17.49 7.44
CA GLN A 429 18.63 -18.01 8.47
C GLN A 429 18.55 -17.18 9.75
N THR A 430 18.46 -15.85 9.64
CA THR A 430 18.27 -14.97 10.79
C THR A 430 16.95 -15.26 11.51
N ILE A 431 15.85 -15.42 10.77
CA ILE A 431 14.54 -15.76 11.37
C ILE A 431 14.59 -17.13 12.07
N LYS A 432 15.24 -18.13 11.47
CA LYS A 432 15.44 -19.46 12.10
C LYS A 432 16.25 -19.35 13.39
N GLY A 433 17.31 -18.53 13.39
CA GLY A 433 18.12 -18.26 14.58
C GLY A 433 17.32 -17.64 15.72
N LEU A 434 16.44 -16.68 15.43
CA LEU A 434 15.54 -16.08 16.41
C LEU A 434 14.50 -17.08 16.95
N ILE A 435 13.98 -17.97 16.09
CA ILE A 435 13.06 -19.04 16.51
C ILE A 435 13.76 -19.99 17.48
N ALA A 436 14.98 -20.44 17.16
CA ALA A 436 15.74 -21.34 18.01
C ALA A 436 16.03 -20.71 19.38
N GLU A 437 16.41 -19.43 19.41
CA GLU A 437 16.68 -18.71 20.66
C GLU A 437 15.42 -18.57 21.53
N ALA A 438 14.27 -18.22 20.92
CA ALA A 438 13.00 -18.15 21.63
C ALA A 438 12.55 -19.52 22.17
N GLN A 439 12.83 -20.61 21.44
CA GLN A 439 12.55 -21.98 21.88
C GLN A 439 13.46 -22.41 23.04
N GLU A 440 14.77 -22.10 22.97
CA GLU A 440 15.71 -22.38 24.06
C GLU A 440 15.28 -21.67 25.37
N GLN A 441 14.84 -20.41 25.28
CA GLN A 441 14.32 -19.66 26.43
C GLN A 441 13.02 -20.26 26.97
N TRP A 442 12.08 -20.64 26.09
CA TRP A 442 10.83 -21.29 26.49
C TRP A 442 11.09 -22.63 27.18
N ASP A 443 11.99 -23.45 26.63
CA ASP A 443 12.37 -24.75 27.22
C ASP A 443 13.01 -24.56 28.59
N HIS A 444 13.86 -23.54 28.75
CA HIS A 444 14.46 -23.20 30.04
C HIS A 444 13.38 -22.84 31.07
N ASN A 445 12.48 -21.91 30.74
CA ASN A 445 11.40 -21.48 31.62
C ASN A 445 10.45 -22.65 31.97
N MET A 446 10.14 -23.50 30.99
CA MET A 446 9.29 -24.67 31.19
C MET A 446 9.96 -25.73 32.07
N ARG A 447 11.28 -25.92 31.95
CA ARG A 447 12.05 -26.79 32.86
C ARG A 447 12.05 -26.25 34.28
N LEU A 448 12.21 -24.94 34.47
CA LEU A 448 12.11 -24.31 35.79
C LEU A 448 10.72 -24.53 36.38
N LEU A 449 9.66 -24.29 35.61
CA LEU A 449 8.27 -24.54 36.02
C LEU A 449 8.04 -26.01 36.43
N LYS A 450 8.59 -26.99 35.70
CA LYS A 450 8.41 -28.42 36.01
C LYS A 450 9.32 -28.95 37.13
N ASN A 451 10.38 -28.22 37.50
CA ASN A 451 11.34 -28.72 38.48
C ASN A 451 10.77 -28.64 39.91
N ALA A 452 10.49 -29.79 40.53
CA ALA A 452 9.94 -29.87 41.89
C ALA A 452 10.96 -29.53 43.01
N LYS A 453 12.27 -29.44 42.70
CA LYS A 453 13.32 -29.17 43.69
C LYS A 453 13.56 -27.68 43.96
N ILE A 454 13.00 -26.80 43.15
CA ILE A 454 13.14 -25.35 43.32
C ILE A 454 11.87 -24.87 44.04
N PRO A 455 11.96 -24.36 45.28
CA PRO A 455 10.80 -23.76 45.94
C PRO A 455 10.37 -22.53 45.15
N LYS A 456 9.11 -22.49 44.73
CA LYS A 456 8.53 -21.40 43.94
C LYS A 456 7.42 -20.74 44.74
N THR A 457 7.33 -19.41 44.61
CA THR A 457 6.17 -18.66 45.08
C THR A 457 5.10 -18.66 44.01
N GLU A 458 3.83 -18.48 44.40
CA GLU A 458 2.70 -18.37 43.45
C GLU A 458 2.93 -17.27 42.40
N GLN A 459 3.55 -16.15 42.78
CA GLN A 459 3.91 -15.06 41.87
C GLN A 459 4.96 -15.50 40.84
N MET A 460 6.00 -16.23 41.27
CA MET A 460 7.05 -16.70 40.38
C MET A 460 6.53 -17.73 39.36
N GLU A 461 5.56 -18.57 39.76
CA GLU A 461 4.89 -19.48 38.83
C GLU A 461 4.03 -18.72 37.80
N ALA A 462 3.28 -17.71 38.25
CA ALA A 462 2.49 -16.85 37.37
C ALA A 462 3.36 -16.06 36.38
N ASP A 463 4.48 -15.51 36.83
CA ASP A 463 5.42 -14.75 35.99
C ASP A 463 6.06 -15.65 34.93
N LEU A 464 6.59 -16.82 35.32
CA LEU A 464 7.17 -17.79 34.39
C LEU A 464 6.13 -18.32 33.38
N ALA A 465 4.88 -18.55 33.80
CA ALA A 465 3.80 -18.95 32.91
C ALA A 465 3.45 -17.84 31.90
N SER A 466 3.41 -16.58 32.37
CA SER A 466 3.19 -15.40 31.53
C SER A 466 4.31 -15.22 30.49
N GLU A 467 5.56 -15.41 30.88
CA GLU A 467 6.71 -15.40 29.97
C GLU A 467 6.64 -16.51 28.92
N CYS A 468 6.31 -17.74 29.32
CA CYS A 468 6.10 -18.85 28.38
C CYS A 468 5.03 -18.50 27.34
N ALA A 469 3.89 -17.94 27.77
CA ALA A 469 2.81 -17.53 26.88
C ALA A 469 3.22 -16.40 25.91
N LYS A 470 4.07 -15.46 26.34
CA LYS A 470 4.63 -14.41 25.47
C LYS A 470 5.55 -15.03 24.42
N LEU A 471 6.45 -15.92 24.82
CA LEU A 471 7.38 -16.61 23.93
C LEU A 471 6.65 -17.49 22.90
N GLU A 472 5.55 -18.15 23.28
CA GLU A 472 4.72 -18.92 22.33
C GLU A 472 4.13 -18.02 21.23
N LYS A 473 3.54 -16.88 21.61
CA LYS A 473 3.04 -15.88 20.65
C LYS A 473 4.16 -15.36 19.75
N ARG A 474 5.34 -15.13 20.32
CA ARG A 474 6.54 -14.66 19.63
C ARG A 474 7.03 -15.67 18.59
N ILE A 475 7.09 -16.96 18.95
CA ILE A 475 7.46 -18.07 18.07
C ILE A 475 6.43 -18.21 16.94
N ALA A 476 5.13 -18.17 17.25
CA ALA A 476 4.08 -18.24 16.24
C ALA A 476 4.22 -17.11 15.20
N LYS A 477 4.47 -15.88 15.66
CA LYS A 477 4.72 -14.72 14.80
C LYS A 477 5.97 -14.88 13.93
N LEU A 478 7.07 -15.40 14.49
CA LEU A 478 8.31 -15.63 13.73
C LEU A 478 8.15 -16.75 12.69
N LYS A 479 7.40 -17.81 13.01
CA LYS A 479 7.04 -18.86 12.05
C LYS A 479 6.19 -18.30 10.91
N GLN A 480 5.23 -17.43 11.22
CA GLN A 480 4.46 -16.72 10.21
C GLN A 480 5.37 -15.83 9.33
N ASP A 481 6.27 -15.05 9.93
CA ASP A 481 7.23 -14.23 9.19
C ASP A 481 8.12 -15.10 8.27
N LEU A 482 8.53 -16.30 8.72
CA LEU A 482 9.29 -17.27 7.92
C LEU A 482 8.49 -17.80 6.74
N GLU A 483 7.21 -18.12 6.94
CA GLU A 483 6.30 -18.53 5.84
C GLU A 483 6.10 -17.40 4.84
N HIS A 484 5.88 -16.16 5.30
CA HIS A 484 5.77 -15.00 4.40
C HIS A 484 7.08 -14.74 3.63
N ALA A 485 8.24 -15.00 4.24
CA ALA A 485 9.52 -14.93 3.57
C ALA A 485 9.73 -16.03 2.52
N LYS A 486 9.01 -17.17 2.63
CA LYS A 486 8.95 -18.22 1.59
C LYS A 486 7.93 -17.90 0.50
N GLU A 487 6.80 -17.29 0.86
CA GLU A 487 5.69 -17.00 -0.05
C GLU A 487 5.83 -15.70 -0.84
N LYS A 488 6.86 -14.89 -0.58
CA LYS A 488 7.15 -13.73 -1.44
C LYS A 488 7.24 -14.20 -2.89
N VAL A 489 6.29 -13.71 -3.69
CA VAL A 489 6.17 -13.91 -5.13
C VAL A 489 7.56 -13.82 -5.75
N GLU A 490 7.93 -14.80 -6.58
CA GLU A 490 9.14 -14.75 -7.41
C GLU A 490 9.25 -13.33 -7.99
N PRO A 491 10.35 -12.59 -7.74
CA PRO A 491 10.58 -11.28 -8.33
C PRO A 491 10.23 -11.31 -9.80
N ASP A 492 9.62 -10.23 -10.29
CA ASP A 492 9.36 -10.08 -11.72
C ASP A 492 10.63 -10.32 -12.55
N GLU A 493 11.81 -10.02 -11.98
CA GLU A 493 13.14 -10.24 -12.56
C GLU A 493 13.52 -11.72 -12.71
N GLU A 494 13.19 -12.59 -11.74
CA GLU A 494 13.41 -14.05 -11.87
C GLU A 494 12.54 -14.63 -13.01
N ILE A 495 11.28 -14.18 -13.11
CA ILE A 495 10.37 -14.58 -14.18
C ILE A 495 10.87 -14.04 -15.54
N GLN A 496 11.33 -12.79 -15.59
CA GLN A 496 11.90 -12.20 -16.80
C GLN A 496 13.15 -12.96 -17.27
N TYR A 497 14.05 -13.33 -16.36
CA TYR A 497 15.24 -14.13 -16.69
C TYR A 497 14.88 -15.53 -17.19
N ALA A 498 13.89 -16.18 -16.57
CA ALA A 498 13.38 -17.47 -17.04
C ALA A 498 12.73 -17.36 -18.43
N ILE A 499 11.98 -16.28 -18.70
CA ILE A 499 11.44 -16.00 -20.04
C ILE A 499 12.59 -15.84 -21.04
N TYR A 500 13.58 -15.00 -20.71
CA TYR A 500 14.74 -14.70 -21.57
C TYR A 500 15.49 -15.99 -21.98
N THR A 501 15.78 -16.85 -21.01
CA THR A 501 16.51 -18.11 -21.22
C THR A 501 15.74 -19.09 -22.13
N LEU A 502 14.41 -19.02 -22.13
CA LEU A 502 13.52 -19.94 -22.85
C LEU A 502 12.84 -19.30 -24.06
N LEU A 503 13.31 -18.13 -24.53
CA LEU A 503 12.62 -17.31 -25.53
C LEU A 503 12.18 -18.06 -26.79
N PRO A 504 13.04 -18.83 -27.48
CA PRO A 504 12.65 -19.52 -28.72
C PRO A 504 11.56 -20.57 -28.48
N ASP A 505 11.68 -21.32 -27.38
CA ASP A 505 10.76 -22.40 -27.02
C ASP A 505 9.42 -21.84 -26.50
N LEU A 506 9.46 -20.71 -25.79
CA LEU A 506 8.28 -20.05 -25.23
C LEU A 506 7.33 -19.55 -26.31
N ILE A 507 7.85 -18.97 -27.40
CA ILE A 507 7.04 -18.47 -28.52
C ILE A 507 6.29 -19.63 -29.18
N GLN A 508 6.96 -20.76 -29.40
CA GLN A 508 6.36 -21.96 -29.99
C GLN A 508 5.35 -22.64 -29.05
N ALA A 509 5.66 -22.70 -27.75
CA ALA A 509 4.82 -23.34 -26.76
C ALA A 509 3.64 -22.47 -26.28
N TRP A 510 3.60 -21.17 -26.59
CA TRP A 510 2.61 -20.22 -26.07
C TRP A 510 1.16 -20.71 -26.13
N PRO A 511 0.65 -21.31 -27.23
CA PRO A 511 -0.72 -21.81 -27.27
C PRO A 511 -1.03 -22.82 -26.15
N GLN A 512 -0.06 -23.68 -25.81
CA GLN A 512 -0.19 -24.78 -24.84
C GLN A 512 0.00 -24.35 -23.38
N ILE A 513 0.54 -23.15 -23.15
CA ILE A 513 0.78 -22.65 -21.79
C ILE A 513 -0.57 -22.38 -21.07
N PRO A 514 -0.75 -22.89 -19.83
CA PRO A 514 -1.90 -22.60 -19.00
C PRO A 514 -2.17 -21.10 -18.85
N PHE A 515 -3.43 -20.71 -18.91
CA PHE A 515 -3.84 -19.29 -18.89
C PHE A 515 -3.29 -18.52 -17.67
N GLN A 516 -3.19 -19.14 -16.49
CA GLN A 516 -2.62 -18.48 -15.31
C GLN A 516 -1.13 -18.17 -15.46
N GLN A 517 -0.38 -19.02 -16.15
CA GLN A 517 1.04 -18.79 -16.44
C GLN A 517 1.21 -17.68 -17.47
N LYS A 518 0.37 -17.63 -18.51
CA LYS A 518 0.32 -16.49 -19.47
C LYS A 518 0.15 -15.15 -18.77
N LEU A 519 -0.76 -15.08 -17.79
CA LEU A 519 -0.97 -13.86 -16.99
C LEU A 519 0.24 -13.49 -16.14
N ARG A 520 1.00 -14.48 -15.64
CA ARG A 520 2.24 -14.22 -14.90
C ARG A 520 3.31 -13.64 -15.81
N PHE A 521 3.51 -14.23 -16.98
CA PHE A 521 4.48 -13.70 -17.97
C PHE A 521 4.15 -12.28 -18.39
N ILE A 522 2.90 -12.00 -18.75
CA ILE A 522 2.46 -10.65 -19.11
C ILE A 522 2.66 -9.69 -17.93
N GLY A 523 2.26 -10.10 -16.71
CA GLY A 523 2.44 -9.28 -15.51
C GLY A 523 3.90 -8.98 -15.17
N SER A 524 4.83 -9.88 -15.50
CA SER A 524 6.27 -9.69 -15.26
C SER A 524 6.92 -8.69 -16.22
N LEU A 525 6.39 -8.52 -17.44
CA LEU A 525 6.99 -7.67 -18.48
C LEU A 525 6.24 -6.36 -18.72
N VAL A 526 4.94 -6.34 -18.47
CA VAL A 526 4.07 -5.20 -18.75
C VAL A 526 3.78 -4.45 -17.45
N ARG A 527 4.05 -3.15 -17.43
CA ARG A 527 3.73 -2.28 -16.30
C ARG A 527 2.25 -1.92 -16.34
N GLN A 528 1.78 -1.49 -17.50
CA GLN A 528 0.39 -1.10 -17.72
C GLN A 528 0.05 -1.14 -19.21
N VAL A 529 -1.19 -1.50 -19.53
CA VAL A 529 -1.77 -1.24 -20.86
C VAL A 529 -2.88 -0.21 -20.70
N THR A 530 -2.76 0.94 -21.35
CA THR A 530 -3.81 1.96 -21.36
C THR A 530 -4.65 1.81 -22.61
N LEU A 531 -5.95 1.60 -22.43
CA LEU A 531 -6.92 1.59 -23.54
C LEU A 531 -7.69 2.90 -23.55
N SER A 532 -7.89 3.50 -24.71
CA SER A 532 -8.76 4.67 -24.87
C SER A 532 -9.48 4.65 -26.22
N ARG A 533 -10.54 5.46 -26.32
CA ARG A 533 -11.32 5.68 -27.55
C ARG A 533 -11.22 7.16 -27.94
N PRO A 534 -10.13 7.58 -28.60
CA PRO A 534 -9.91 9.00 -28.90
C PRO A 534 -10.91 9.58 -29.89
N ALA A 535 -11.46 8.75 -30.78
CA ALA A 535 -12.50 9.14 -31.73
C ALA A 535 -13.49 7.99 -31.95
N PRO A 536 -14.70 8.24 -32.48
CA PRO A 536 -15.78 7.25 -32.55
C PRO A 536 -15.42 5.93 -33.19
N GLY A 537 -14.51 5.88 -34.17
CA GLY A 537 -14.04 4.64 -34.78
C GLY A 537 -12.55 4.41 -34.62
N TRP A 538 -11.90 5.01 -33.62
CA TRP A 538 -10.51 4.72 -33.29
C TRP A 538 -10.41 4.13 -31.89
N ALA A 539 -9.67 3.02 -31.78
CA ALA A 539 -9.18 2.51 -30.50
C ALA A 539 -7.68 2.78 -30.41
N LYS A 540 -7.22 3.22 -29.23
CA LYS A 540 -5.82 3.44 -28.93
C LYS A 540 -5.38 2.49 -27.82
N ILE A 541 -4.26 1.82 -28.04
CA ILE A 541 -3.63 0.89 -27.09
C ILE A 541 -2.23 1.41 -26.82
N GLU A 542 -1.91 1.73 -25.57
CA GLU A 542 -0.58 2.15 -25.15
C GLU A 542 -0.02 1.08 -24.21
N ILE A 543 1.12 0.50 -24.55
CA ILE A 543 1.77 -0.55 -23.76
C ILE A 543 2.99 0.08 -23.08
N ASP A 544 2.89 0.23 -21.76
CA ASP A 544 4.01 0.62 -20.92
C ASP A 544 4.69 -0.63 -20.35
N TRP A 545 5.96 -0.79 -20.69
CA TRP A 545 6.77 -1.95 -20.31
C TRP A 545 7.43 -1.71 -18.95
N LYS A 546 7.69 -2.78 -18.20
CA LYS A 546 8.44 -2.69 -16.93
C LYS A 546 9.91 -2.39 -17.16
N ARG A 547 10.45 -2.90 -18.28
CA ARG A 547 11.80 -2.66 -18.75
C ARG A 547 12.03 -1.20 -19.10
N ILE A 548 13.17 -0.66 -18.67
CA ILE A 548 13.54 0.76 -18.82
C ILE A 548 14.03 1.05 -20.25
N ASP A 549 14.65 0.06 -20.88
CA ASP A 549 15.15 0.11 -22.26
C ASP A 549 14.04 -0.02 -23.32
N TRP A 550 12.82 -0.37 -22.91
CA TRP A 550 11.70 -0.51 -23.83
C TRP A 550 10.82 0.74 -23.84
N ASP A 551 10.80 1.41 -25.00
CA ASP A 551 9.91 2.54 -25.28
C ASP A 551 8.42 2.15 -25.14
N THR A 552 7.58 3.11 -24.82
CA THR A 552 6.13 2.91 -24.81
C THR A 552 5.63 2.71 -26.25
N ASP A 553 5.00 1.57 -26.50
CA ASP A 553 4.44 1.25 -27.81
C ASP A 553 2.97 1.68 -27.89
N ILE A 554 2.62 2.40 -28.94
CA ILE A 554 1.28 2.96 -29.16
C ILE A 554 0.71 2.43 -30.46
N ALA A 555 -0.40 1.70 -30.38
CA ALA A 555 -1.18 1.25 -31.53
C ALA A 555 -2.48 2.04 -31.67
N HIS A 556 -2.76 2.48 -32.91
CA HIS A 556 -4.06 3.01 -33.32
C HIS A 556 -4.76 2.00 -34.22
N VAL A 557 -6.03 1.70 -33.92
CA VAL A 557 -6.77 0.62 -34.57
C VAL A 557 -8.11 1.16 -35.05
N ARG A 558 -8.39 0.97 -36.33
CA ARG A 558 -9.64 1.39 -36.94
C ARG A 558 -10.77 0.43 -36.59
N LEU A 559 -11.83 0.97 -35.97
CA LEU A 559 -13.07 0.27 -35.67
C LEU A 559 -14.17 0.66 -36.65
N ARG A 560 -15.17 -0.21 -36.79
CA ARG A 560 -16.41 0.19 -37.45
C ARG A 560 -17.14 1.21 -36.60
N THR A 561 -17.43 2.36 -37.19
CA THR A 561 -18.21 3.40 -36.54
C THR A 561 -19.68 3.00 -36.53
N HIS A 562 -20.11 2.41 -35.42
CA HIS A 562 -21.52 2.23 -35.11
C HIS A 562 -21.92 3.40 -34.24
N GLY A 563 -22.74 4.31 -34.79
CA GLY A 563 -23.22 5.49 -34.06
C GLY A 563 -23.77 5.07 -32.69
N GLY A 564 -23.27 5.71 -31.64
CA GLY A 564 -23.78 5.51 -30.28
C GLY A 564 -25.21 6.00 -30.12
N SER A 565 -25.73 6.05 -28.90
CA SER A 565 -27.02 6.68 -28.60
C SER A 565 -27.01 8.14 -29.01
N TRP A 566 -28.07 8.61 -29.67
CA TRP A 566 -28.25 10.02 -30.03
C TRP A 566 -28.72 10.83 -28.83
N THR A 567 -28.05 11.95 -28.54
CA THR A 567 -28.52 12.91 -27.53
C THR A 567 -29.68 13.74 -28.08
N ASP A 568 -30.44 14.36 -27.18
CA ASP A 568 -31.55 15.22 -27.59
C ASP A 568 -31.03 16.52 -28.24
N GLU A 569 -29.85 17.02 -27.86
CA GLU A 569 -29.21 18.14 -28.57
C GLU A 569 -28.82 17.75 -30.00
N GLU A 570 -28.25 16.56 -30.22
CA GLU A 570 -27.89 16.08 -31.56
C GLU A 570 -29.13 15.92 -32.45
N LYS A 571 -30.24 15.42 -31.89
CA LYS A 571 -31.52 15.30 -32.62
C LYS A 571 -32.08 16.66 -32.98
N GLU A 572 -32.06 17.62 -32.05
CA GLU A 572 -32.55 18.98 -32.31
C GLU A 572 -31.70 19.69 -33.36
N LEU A 573 -30.38 19.55 -33.29
CA LEU A 573 -29.45 20.06 -34.30
C LEU A 573 -29.73 19.43 -35.67
N LEU A 574 -29.95 18.11 -35.71
CA LEU A 574 -30.31 17.41 -36.94
C LEU A 574 -31.63 17.91 -37.52
N ARG A 575 -32.67 18.11 -36.68
CA ARG A 575 -33.97 18.63 -37.10
C ARG A 575 -33.85 20.00 -37.78
N ASN A 576 -33.01 20.87 -37.23
CA ASN A 576 -32.82 22.23 -37.74
C ASN A 576 -32.01 22.27 -39.02
N LEU A 577 -30.97 21.43 -39.15
CA LEU A 577 -30.04 21.49 -40.27
C LEU A 577 -30.39 20.55 -41.45
N TYR A 578 -31.02 19.40 -41.20
CA TYR A 578 -31.10 18.32 -42.20
C TYR A 578 -31.88 18.72 -43.46
N SER A 579 -32.92 19.54 -43.32
CA SER A 579 -33.83 19.91 -44.42
C SER A 579 -33.21 20.85 -45.46
N THR A 580 -32.29 21.73 -45.03
CA THR A 580 -31.81 22.89 -45.81
C THR A 580 -30.29 22.98 -45.93
N ALA A 581 -29.52 22.48 -44.95
CA ALA A 581 -28.06 22.60 -44.95
C ALA A 581 -27.40 21.60 -45.92
N PRO A 582 -26.26 21.96 -46.56
CA PRO A 582 -25.43 21.04 -47.31
C PRO A 582 -24.99 19.82 -46.50
N ALA A 583 -24.80 18.68 -47.17
CA ALA A 583 -24.47 17.42 -46.50
C ALA A 583 -23.18 17.51 -45.66
N MET A 584 -22.16 18.20 -46.18
CA MET A 584 -20.87 18.33 -45.48
C MET A 584 -20.96 19.22 -44.24
N ASP A 585 -21.81 20.24 -44.24
CA ASP A 585 -22.02 21.10 -43.07
C ASP A 585 -22.71 20.33 -41.93
N ILE A 586 -23.64 19.44 -42.27
CA ILE A 586 -24.29 18.56 -41.28
C ILE A 586 -23.27 17.58 -40.67
N VAL A 587 -22.39 17.00 -41.49
CA VAL A 587 -21.33 16.10 -40.99
C VAL A 587 -20.34 16.83 -40.08
N ARG A 588 -20.02 18.10 -40.37
CA ARG A 588 -19.19 18.94 -39.49
C ARG A 588 -19.92 19.33 -38.20
N ALA A 589 -21.22 19.59 -38.27
CA ALA A 589 -22.04 19.94 -37.12
C ALA A 589 -22.32 18.75 -36.18
N LEU A 590 -22.30 17.52 -36.72
CA LEU A 590 -22.45 16.26 -35.98
C LEU A 590 -21.18 15.41 -36.14
N PRO A 591 -20.04 15.85 -35.59
CA PRO A 591 -18.73 15.33 -35.98
C PRO A 591 -18.49 13.88 -35.51
N THR A 592 -19.29 13.41 -34.54
CA THR A 592 -19.27 12.04 -34.03
C THR A 592 -20.12 11.05 -34.87
N ARG A 593 -20.82 11.54 -35.90
CA ARG A 593 -21.81 10.78 -36.70
C ARG A 593 -21.38 10.68 -38.16
N CYS A 594 -21.44 9.47 -38.72
CA CYS A 594 -21.23 9.26 -40.15
C CYS A 594 -22.51 9.56 -40.94
N TRP A 595 -22.37 9.84 -42.24
CA TRP A 595 -23.51 10.23 -43.06
C TRP A 595 -24.61 9.16 -43.12
N VAL A 596 -24.25 7.87 -43.09
CA VAL A 596 -25.23 6.77 -43.01
C VAL A 596 -26.05 6.82 -41.72
N ALA A 597 -25.42 7.12 -40.58
CA ALA A 597 -26.13 7.23 -39.30
C ALA A 597 -27.05 8.47 -39.27
N ILE A 598 -26.58 9.60 -39.82
CA ILE A 598 -27.35 10.84 -39.96
C ILE A 598 -28.61 10.58 -40.79
N LYS A 599 -28.48 9.91 -41.96
CA LYS A 599 -29.62 9.54 -42.80
C LYS A 599 -30.62 8.63 -42.10
N ALA A 600 -30.11 7.63 -41.36
CA ALA A 600 -30.96 6.69 -40.64
C ALA A 600 -31.78 7.40 -39.55
N MET A 601 -31.13 8.25 -38.75
CA MET A 601 -31.81 9.02 -37.69
C MET A 601 -32.80 10.04 -38.27
N ALA A 602 -32.44 10.74 -39.34
CA ALA A 602 -33.37 11.66 -39.99
C ALA A 602 -34.62 10.95 -40.52
N SER A 603 -34.47 9.72 -41.03
CA SER A 603 -35.61 8.89 -41.44
C SER A 603 -36.47 8.45 -40.26
N GLU A 604 -35.86 8.09 -39.13
CA GLU A 604 -36.55 7.74 -37.88
C GLU A 604 -37.33 8.93 -37.29
N MET A 605 -36.78 10.14 -37.45
CA MET A 605 -37.42 11.40 -37.06
C MET A 605 -38.37 11.98 -38.11
N GLU A 606 -38.58 11.29 -39.23
CA GLU A 606 -39.42 11.72 -40.37
C GLU A 606 -39.01 13.06 -41.01
N VAL A 607 -37.76 13.49 -40.87
CA VAL A 607 -37.24 14.74 -41.44
C VAL A 607 -36.73 14.49 -42.87
N ARG A 608 -37.19 15.27 -43.85
CA ARG A 608 -36.83 15.12 -45.27
C ARG A 608 -36.04 16.31 -45.80
N ARG A 609 -35.08 16.04 -46.68
CA ARG A 609 -34.33 17.08 -47.41
C ARG A 609 -35.21 17.75 -48.46
N THR A 610 -35.14 19.07 -48.56
CA THR A 610 -35.85 19.83 -49.61
C THR A 610 -35.27 19.56 -50.99
N LYS A 611 -36.13 19.51 -52.02
CA LYS A 611 -35.69 19.30 -53.42
C LYS A 611 -34.85 20.50 -53.87
N GLY A 612 -33.65 20.23 -54.39
CA GLY A 612 -32.74 21.27 -54.91
C GLY A 612 -31.59 21.65 -53.97
N VAL A 613 -31.53 21.12 -52.74
CA VAL A 613 -30.35 21.31 -51.88
C VAL A 613 -29.18 20.50 -52.44
N ALA A 614 -28.11 21.20 -52.83
CA ALA A 614 -26.92 20.57 -53.37
C ALA A 614 -26.31 19.56 -52.36
N SER A 615 -25.94 18.38 -52.86
CA SER A 615 -24.99 17.54 -52.14
C SER A 615 -23.62 18.17 -52.38
N SER A 616 -23.09 18.88 -51.38
CA SER A 616 -21.73 19.42 -51.41
C SER A 616 -20.72 18.32 -51.74
N ASP A 617 -19.74 18.57 -52.61
CA ASP A 617 -18.68 17.59 -52.93
C ASP A 617 -17.91 17.15 -51.67
N GLY A 618 -17.40 15.90 -51.67
CA GLY A 618 -16.58 15.34 -50.58
C GLY A 618 -17.35 14.64 -49.44
N TYR A 619 -18.68 14.83 -49.30
CA TYR A 619 -19.45 14.15 -48.24
C TYR A 619 -19.44 12.62 -48.32
N LYS A 620 -19.17 12.06 -49.52
CA LYS A 620 -19.10 10.61 -49.77
C LYS A 620 -17.94 9.95 -49.03
N ASP A 621 -16.88 10.70 -48.73
CA ASP A 621 -15.74 10.18 -47.96
C ASP A 621 -16.12 9.94 -46.48
N PHE A 622 -17.18 10.61 -46.01
CA PHE A 622 -17.75 10.48 -44.67
C PHE A 622 -18.96 9.53 -44.62
N TYR A 623 -19.16 8.71 -45.67
CA TYR A 623 -20.29 7.79 -45.73
C TYR A 623 -20.23 6.74 -44.61
N HIS A 624 -19.04 6.24 -44.31
CA HIS A 624 -18.77 5.24 -43.26
C HIS A 624 -17.77 5.70 -42.20
N VAL A 625 -17.35 6.96 -42.25
CA VAL A 625 -16.32 7.55 -41.39
C VAL A 625 -16.89 8.84 -40.81
N CYS A 626 -16.69 9.08 -39.52
CA CYS A 626 -17.13 10.30 -38.86
C CYS A 626 -16.11 11.43 -39.10
N TYR A 627 -16.53 12.69 -38.96
CA TYR A 627 -15.62 13.82 -39.13
C TYR A 627 -14.45 13.77 -38.14
N ASP A 628 -14.74 13.48 -36.87
CA ASP A 628 -13.72 13.33 -35.81
C ASP A 628 -12.71 12.21 -36.14
N ASP A 629 -13.14 11.15 -36.82
CA ASP A 629 -12.23 10.07 -37.22
C ASP A 629 -11.20 10.52 -38.25
N VAL A 630 -11.58 11.45 -39.14
CA VAL A 630 -10.70 12.01 -40.17
C VAL A 630 -9.73 13.01 -39.55
N VAL A 631 -10.24 13.94 -38.73
CA VAL A 631 -9.41 14.92 -38.01
C VAL A 631 -8.36 14.22 -37.16
N TYR A 632 -8.77 13.21 -36.38
CA TYR A 632 -7.87 12.44 -35.55
C TYR A 632 -6.78 11.72 -36.37
N ALA A 633 -7.17 11.16 -37.53
CA ALA A 633 -6.23 10.49 -38.42
C ALA A 633 -5.21 11.47 -39.01
N GLU A 634 -5.63 12.68 -39.41
CA GLU A 634 -4.72 13.72 -39.92
C GLU A 634 -3.73 14.18 -38.85
N GLU A 635 -4.21 14.45 -37.62
CA GLU A 635 -3.38 14.88 -36.49
C GLU A 635 -2.28 13.87 -36.15
N HIS A 636 -2.60 12.57 -36.22
CA HIS A 636 -1.69 11.48 -35.85
C HIS A 636 -1.03 10.81 -37.07
N ARG A 637 -1.24 11.36 -38.28
CA ARG A 637 -0.72 10.83 -39.56
C ARG A 637 -1.09 9.36 -39.81
N LEU A 638 -2.33 8.99 -39.50
CA LEU A 638 -2.88 7.65 -39.64
C LEU A 638 -3.59 7.47 -40.99
N VAL A 639 -3.57 6.25 -41.51
CA VAL A 639 -4.26 5.84 -42.73
C VAL A 639 -5.67 5.34 -42.39
N ILE A 640 -6.71 6.07 -42.83
CA ILE A 640 -8.11 5.77 -42.50
C ILE A 640 -8.59 4.41 -43.05
N GLY A 641 -8.09 4.04 -44.23
CA GLY A 641 -8.49 2.81 -44.93
C GLY A 641 -7.85 1.53 -44.38
N ASP A 642 -6.81 1.65 -43.56
CA ASP A 642 -6.11 0.50 -43.01
C ASP A 642 -6.85 -0.05 -41.79
N LYS A 643 -7.04 -1.38 -41.78
CA LYS A 643 -7.67 -2.11 -40.68
C LYS A 643 -6.65 -2.71 -39.73
N ASN A 644 -5.37 -2.73 -40.12
CA ASN A 644 -4.29 -3.21 -39.29
C ASN A 644 -3.93 -2.17 -38.21
N PRO A 645 -3.35 -2.59 -37.09
CA PRO A 645 -2.84 -1.68 -36.07
C PRO A 645 -1.69 -0.84 -36.63
N GLN A 646 -1.80 0.48 -36.48
CA GLN A 646 -0.79 1.45 -36.89
C GLN A 646 0.06 1.83 -35.68
N TRP A 647 1.31 1.36 -35.67
CA TRP A 647 2.22 1.47 -34.54
C TRP A 647 3.08 2.74 -34.58
N SER A 648 3.29 3.32 -33.41
CA SER A 648 4.28 4.36 -33.15
C SER A 648 4.93 4.08 -31.79
N SER A 649 6.17 4.51 -31.60
CA SER A 649 6.87 4.36 -30.32
C SER A 649 7.22 5.74 -29.77
N GLN A 650 7.04 5.92 -28.46
CA GLN A 650 7.44 7.14 -27.76
C GLN A 650 8.50 6.79 -26.72
N ARG A 651 9.64 7.51 -26.77
CA ARG A 651 10.67 7.39 -25.74
C ARG A 651 10.10 7.73 -24.37
N GLN A 652 10.36 6.89 -23.38
CA GLN A 652 10.01 7.19 -22.00
C GLN A 652 10.80 8.44 -21.53
N LEU A 653 10.17 9.62 -21.58
CA LEU A 653 10.67 10.80 -20.88
C LEU A 653 10.37 10.61 -19.39
N PHE A 654 11.37 10.16 -18.63
CA PHE A 654 11.24 9.92 -17.20
C PHE A 654 10.62 11.14 -16.47
N ARG A 655 9.40 10.98 -15.95
CA ARG A 655 8.89 11.78 -14.83
C ARG A 655 9.64 11.32 -13.58
N TRP A 656 10.78 11.95 -13.30
CA TRP A 656 11.52 11.75 -12.06
C TRP A 656 10.62 12.02 -10.84
N ARG A 657 10.25 10.97 -10.10
CA ARG A 657 10.05 11.06 -8.65
C ARG A 657 11.29 10.45 -8.01
N ALA A 658 12.04 11.32 -7.36
CA ALA A 658 13.35 11.08 -6.76
C ALA A 658 13.41 9.82 -5.88
N HIS A 659 14.17 8.83 -6.34
CA HIS A 659 14.85 7.84 -5.50
C HIS A 659 16.23 7.57 -6.10
N ILE A 660 17.05 8.62 -6.15
CA ILE A 660 18.51 8.48 -6.26
C ILE A 660 19.13 9.52 -5.34
N LEU A 661 19.57 9.05 -4.17
CA LEU A 661 20.84 9.47 -3.57
C LEU A 661 21.46 8.21 -2.95
N ARG A 662 22.31 7.55 -3.73
CA ARG A 662 23.61 7.02 -3.29
C ARG A 662 24.65 7.69 -4.19
N PRO A 663 25.83 8.05 -3.67
CA PRO A 663 26.77 7.15 -3.00
C PRO A 663 26.37 6.71 -1.59
#